data_AF-A0A536AS90-F1
#
_entry.id   AF-A0A536AS90-F1
#
_cell.length_a   1.000
_cell.length_b   1.000
_cell.length_c   1.000
_cell.angle_alpha   90.00
_cell.angle_beta   90.00
_cell.angle_gamma   90.00
#
_symmetry.space_group_name_H-M   'P 1'
#
loop_
_entity.id
_entity.type
_entity.pdbx_description
1 polymer ?
#
loop_
_entity_poly.entity_id
_entity_poly.type
_entity_poly.pdbx_seq_one_letter_code
_entity_poly.pdbx_strand_id
1 'polypeptide(L)'
;MSSATVGIPGDHSSLVARLDLEQKIRLLTGADSWVLYGENTIGLRPMVLSDGPAGVRGRRFDSANPSSSLPCPVALGATWDPGLIEELATALGREARAKGVDVILGPTINIVRTPLSGRGFECFSEDPLLTSRMAVAYVRGVQKTGVGATAKHFVANDSETERHTYDARITDKVLRELYLPPFEACVAEADVYLIMAAYNSVNGATMTANPRLLQELLKGEWGFDGVVVSDWSATTSTAPSANAGLDLVMPGPHGPWGERLLAAVRQGQVPETAIDDKIERLLRLASRVGALNGAPHLDGAGPAATHSSALIEPALLREVAARSFVLLKNPRGLLPLHAGSVERVALIGPNAIEPQTQGGGSVRVLAAQGMAIADAVRDGLDAYVSVHQGAITSATVALPHAGTLHDPVSGKAGVRLEVRGADGTVLYDSPFANSVVTWWDGLPEAAYQPGVDMTMRARYKAGADGPMVIGAAGVGRLRISLNDAMLAQASSLPPRDVVEALSRPPELRVPVHFEAGREVEVRVDYRPDGRFAALRLGIEPQADEDSLLEQAVKAAAGADVAIVVVGSADGTESEGYDRQTLVLPGRQDELIRRVAAANPNTVVVVNSGMPVLMPWADDVSAILQVWFPGQAFGEALADALAGIVEPGGRLPVSLPRVEADSPVLGAHPEAGNLVYEEGLLVGYRGYDRHGPEPLFCFGHGLGYTDWTYEAIDAAWAGEDVEVNVTVRNSGTRAGREVVQLYLEEPEDDAARPLRALAAFASVGAEPGERVRASLTVPARSFARYDEASREWLSHAGTYTLRAGRSSRDLRLNSQVVLR
;
A
#
# COMPACT_ATOMS: atom_id res chain seq x y z
N MET A 1 -51.93 0.38 -22.50
CA MET A 1 -52.34 -0.82 -21.75
C MET A 1 -51.16 -1.24 -20.90
N SER A 2 -51.38 -1.26 -19.58
CA SER A 2 -50.59 -1.82 -18.47
C SER A 2 -49.06 -1.76 -18.54
N SER A 3 -48.51 -0.83 -17.76
CA SER A 3 -47.15 -0.92 -17.21
C SER A 3 -47.07 -2.15 -16.29
N ALA A 4 -46.16 -3.07 -16.60
CA ALA A 4 -45.63 -4.00 -15.61
C ALA A 4 -44.31 -3.40 -15.11
N THR A 5 -44.38 -2.72 -13.98
CA THR A 5 -43.23 -2.37 -13.16
C THR A 5 -42.57 -3.67 -12.69
N VAL A 6 -41.41 -3.97 -13.26
CA VAL A 6 -40.49 -4.96 -12.71
C VAL A 6 -39.92 -4.35 -11.43
N GLY A 7 -40.26 -4.91 -10.27
CA GLY A 7 -39.82 -4.41 -8.97
C GLY A 7 -38.29 -4.46 -8.83
N ILE A 8 -37.70 -3.36 -8.39
CA ILE A 8 -36.29 -3.27 -8.00
C ILE A 8 -36.14 -4.05 -6.68
N PRO A 9 -35.25 -5.05 -6.56
CA PRO A 9 -34.97 -5.69 -5.29
C PRO A 9 -34.16 -4.71 -4.41
N GLY A 10 -34.69 -4.32 -3.24
CA GLY A 10 -33.90 -3.63 -2.21
C GLY A 10 -34.36 -2.25 -1.73
N ASP A 11 -35.66 -1.92 -1.79
CA ASP A 11 -36.19 -0.75 -1.08
C ASP A 11 -36.31 -1.07 0.43
N HIS A 12 -35.38 -0.54 1.25
CA HIS A 12 -35.39 -0.71 2.70
C HIS A 12 -36.20 0.38 3.43
N SER A 13 -37.00 1.20 2.73
CA SER A 13 -37.83 2.26 3.33
C SER A 13 -38.68 1.78 4.50
N SER A 14 -39.21 0.56 4.42
CA SER A 14 -39.98 -0.05 5.51
C SER A 14 -39.15 -0.35 6.77
N LEU A 15 -37.85 -0.59 6.64
CA LEU A 15 -36.92 -0.73 7.77
C LEU A 15 -36.51 0.64 8.30
N VAL A 16 -36.22 1.61 7.41
CA VAL A 16 -35.89 2.99 7.81
C VAL A 16 -37.03 3.60 8.64
N ALA A 17 -38.28 3.40 8.24
CA ALA A 17 -39.47 3.89 8.93
C ALA A 17 -39.69 3.29 10.34
N ARG A 18 -38.99 2.20 10.68
CA ARG A 18 -39.07 1.56 12.01
C ARG A 18 -38.08 2.14 13.02
N LEU A 19 -37.12 2.96 12.56
CA LEU A 19 -36.13 3.60 13.41
C LEU A 19 -36.60 4.98 13.82
N ASP A 20 -36.41 5.33 15.09
CA ASP A 20 -36.47 6.73 15.50
C ASP A 20 -35.21 7.50 15.06
N LEU A 21 -35.25 8.82 15.15
CA LEU A 21 -34.15 9.68 14.71
C LEU A 21 -32.84 9.44 15.49
N GLU A 22 -32.92 9.07 16.77
CA GLU A 22 -31.75 8.82 17.62
C GLU A 22 -31.06 7.52 17.20
N GLN A 23 -31.85 6.47 16.93
CA GLN A 23 -31.37 5.22 16.36
C GLN A 23 -30.72 5.43 15.00
N LYS A 24 -31.36 6.17 14.09
CA LYS A 24 -30.78 6.50 12.77
C LYS A 24 -29.41 7.17 12.96
N ILE A 25 -29.34 8.23 13.74
CA ILE A 25 -28.09 9.00 13.92
C ILE A 25 -26.98 8.17 14.56
N ARG A 26 -27.31 7.29 15.52
CA ARG A 26 -26.34 6.37 16.13
C ARG A 26 -25.67 5.47 15.09
N LEU A 27 -26.40 5.00 14.09
CA LEU A 27 -25.88 4.12 13.03
C LEU A 27 -24.92 4.82 12.06
N LEU A 28 -24.86 6.16 12.05
CA LEU A 28 -24.03 6.94 11.13
C LEU A 28 -22.60 7.20 11.64
N THR A 29 -22.25 6.67 12.81
CA THR A 29 -20.89 6.72 13.37
C THR A 29 -20.49 5.30 13.78
N GLY A 30 -19.20 4.95 13.66
CA GLY A 30 -18.70 3.67 14.15
C GLY A 30 -19.10 3.39 15.61
N ALA A 31 -19.26 2.12 15.97
CA ALA A 31 -19.42 1.70 17.36
C ALA A 31 -18.08 1.69 18.11
N ASP A 32 -17.02 1.32 17.41
CA ASP A 32 -15.63 1.44 17.83
C ASP A 32 -14.76 1.81 16.61
N SER A 33 -13.45 1.58 16.67
CA SER A 33 -12.55 1.86 15.56
C SER A 33 -12.77 1.01 14.31
N TRP A 34 -13.41 -0.16 14.40
CA TRP A 34 -13.52 -1.14 13.31
C TRP A 34 -14.91 -1.76 13.16
N VAL A 35 -15.83 -1.51 14.09
CA VAL A 35 -17.16 -2.12 14.13
C VAL A 35 -18.22 -1.05 13.98
N LEU A 36 -19.23 -1.32 13.15
CA LEU A 36 -20.45 -0.52 13.04
C LEU A 36 -21.52 -1.06 13.99
N TYR A 37 -22.41 -0.18 14.45
CA TYR A 37 -23.51 -0.57 15.32
C TYR A 37 -24.47 -1.56 14.64
N GLY A 38 -24.97 -2.52 15.41
CA GLY A 38 -26.18 -3.27 15.06
C GLY A 38 -27.45 -2.59 15.57
N GLU A 39 -28.60 -3.03 15.06
CA GLU A 39 -29.93 -2.60 15.48
C GLU A 39 -30.95 -3.74 15.36
N ASN A 40 -31.38 -4.24 16.52
CA ASN A 40 -32.27 -5.40 16.61
C ASN A 40 -33.67 -5.09 16.09
N THR A 41 -34.13 -3.83 16.19
CA THR A 41 -35.48 -3.45 15.73
C THR A 41 -35.69 -3.66 14.24
N ILE A 42 -34.62 -3.75 13.45
CA ILE A 42 -34.64 -4.00 12.01
C ILE A 42 -33.87 -5.26 11.60
N GLY A 43 -33.40 -6.06 12.57
CA GLY A 43 -32.63 -7.28 12.30
C GLY A 43 -31.23 -7.04 11.71
N LEU A 44 -30.62 -5.88 12.00
CA LEU A 44 -29.26 -5.53 11.58
C LEU A 44 -28.25 -6.01 12.63
N ARG A 45 -27.36 -6.92 12.26
CA ARG A 45 -26.20 -7.25 13.10
C ARG A 45 -25.07 -6.21 12.94
N PRO A 46 -24.15 -6.07 13.90
CA PRO A 46 -22.93 -5.30 13.71
C PRO A 46 -22.16 -5.75 12.46
N MET A 47 -21.52 -4.79 11.79
CA MET A 47 -20.64 -5.04 10.64
C MET A 47 -19.19 -4.69 10.99
N VAL A 48 -18.23 -5.46 10.49
CA VAL A 48 -16.80 -5.28 10.76
C VAL A 48 -16.05 -4.76 9.53
N LEU A 49 -15.33 -3.66 9.71
CA LEU A 49 -14.42 -3.06 8.73
C LEU A 49 -12.97 -3.42 9.10
N SER A 50 -12.12 -3.63 8.11
CA SER A 50 -10.70 -3.92 8.36
C SER A 50 -9.80 -3.40 7.25
N ASP A 51 -8.62 -2.87 7.61
CA ASP A 51 -7.53 -2.65 6.66
C ASP A 51 -6.94 -4.00 6.20
N GLY A 52 -6.31 -4.09 5.05
CA GLY A 52 -6.18 -3.09 4.00
C GLY A 52 -5.66 -3.71 2.70
N PRO A 53 -5.14 -2.93 1.75
CA PRO A 53 -4.95 -3.37 0.37
C PRO A 53 -3.88 -4.46 0.13
N ALA A 54 -3.09 -4.84 1.15
CA ALA A 54 -2.05 -5.88 1.05
C ALA A 54 -2.19 -7.01 2.10
N GLY A 55 -3.40 -7.20 2.64
CA GLY A 55 -3.72 -8.25 3.62
C GLY A 55 -4.85 -7.85 4.56
N VAL A 56 -5.56 -8.82 5.13
CA VAL A 56 -6.67 -8.53 6.07
C VAL A 56 -6.13 -8.46 7.50
N ARG A 57 -5.98 -7.28 8.08
CA ARG A 57 -5.49 -7.11 9.46
C ARG A 57 -6.41 -7.75 10.50
N GLY A 58 -7.71 -7.69 10.29
CA GLY A 58 -8.72 -7.95 11.31
C GLY A 58 -8.94 -6.76 12.24
N ARG A 59 -9.50 -7.00 13.43
CA ARG A 59 -9.84 -5.96 14.43
C ARG A 59 -8.64 -5.52 15.28
N ARG A 60 -7.64 -6.40 15.44
CA ARG A 60 -6.42 -6.23 16.24
C ARG A 60 -5.32 -7.11 15.64
N PHE A 61 -4.07 -6.77 15.91
CA PHE A 61 -2.97 -7.69 15.65
C PHE A 61 -3.06 -8.88 16.60
N ASP A 62 -3.19 -10.08 16.04
CA ASP A 62 -3.30 -11.33 16.78
C ASP A 62 -2.34 -12.36 16.18
N SER A 63 -1.22 -12.60 16.85
CA SER A 63 -0.23 -13.58 16.41
C SER A 63 -0.73 -15.02 16.46
N ALA A 64 -1.81 -15.31 17.19
CA ALA A 64 -2.47 -16.62 17.17
C ALA A 64 -3.36 -16.82 15.94
N ASN A 65 -3.76 -15.72 15.27
CA ASN A 65 -4.60 -15.73 14.07
C ASN A 65 -4.01 -14.81 12.99
N PRO A 66 -2.82 -15.17 12.44
CA PRO A 66 -2.11 -14.33 11.47
C PRO A 66 -2.89 -14.20 10.16
N SER A 67 -2.40 -13.33 9.28
CA SER A 67 -3.00 -13.05 7.97
C SER A 67 -2.02 -13.33 6.85
N SER A 68 -2.54 -13.50 5.63
CA SER A 68 -1.70 -13.54 4.44
C SER A 68 -1.15 -12.14 4.18
N SER A 69 0.17 -12.02 4.04
CA SER A 69 0.85 -10.79 3.61
C SER A 69 1.08 -10.84 2.11
N LEU A 70 0.37 -9.98 1.38
CA LEU A 70 0.39 -9.91 -0.08
C LEU A 70 1.48 -8.95 -0.56
N PRO A 71 1.91 -9.04 -1.84
CA PRO A 71 2.62 -7.95 -2.49
C PRO A 71 1.86 -6.63 -2.39
N CYS A 72 2.57 -5.52 -2.22
CA CYS A 72 1.96 -4.20 -2.17
C CYS A 72 1.29 -3.82 -3.50
N PRO A 73 0.30 -2.91 -3.50
CA PRO A 73 -0.45 -2.54 -4.71
C PRO A 73 0.39 -2.12 -5.91
N VAL A 74 1.51 -1.42 -5.75
CA VAL A 74 2.38 -1.08 -6.89
C VAL A 74 3.02 -2.34 -7.48
N ALA A 75 3.35 -3.33 -6.66
CA ALA A 75 3.80 -4.64 -7.14
C ALA A 75 2.67 -5.35 -7.92
N LEU A 76 1.43 -5.25 -7.44
CA LEU A 76 0.25 -5.76 -8.16
C LEU A 76 0.07 -5.04 -9.50
N GLY A 77 0.25 -3.73 -9.55
CA GLY A 77 0.26 -2.94 -10.80
C GLY A 77 1.36 -3.39 -11.75
N ALA A 78 2.53 -3.77 -11.23
CA ALA A 78 3.64 -4.28 -12.03
C ALA A 78 3.36 -5.63 -12.71
N THR A 79 2.32 -6.36 -12.28
CA THR A 79 1.89 -7.58 -12.96
C THR A 79 1.27 -7.31 -14.33
N TRP A 80 0.58 -6.18 -14.50
CA TRP A 80 -0.25 -5.88 -15.68
C TRP A 80 -1.26 -7.02 -16.00
N ASP A 81 -1.82 -7.62 -14.96
CA ASP A 81 -2.63 -8.84 -15.06
C ASP A 81 -3.92 -8.74 -14.23
N PRO A 82 -4.99 -8.11 -14.76
CA PRO A 82 -6.26 -7.97 -14.03
C PRO A 82 -6.86 -9.31 -13.60
N GLY A 83 -6.64 -10.38 -14.39
CA GLY A 83 -7.13 -11.72 -14.06
C GLY A 83 -6.49 -12.26 -12.78
N LEU A 84 -5.16 -12.15 -12.69
CA LEU A 84 -4.42 -12.55 -11.49
C LEU A 84 -4.80 -11.70 -10.27
N ILE A 85 -5.07 -10.40 -10.45
CA ILE A 85 -5.55 -9.53 -9.36
C ILE A 85 -6.94 -9.95 -8.88
N GLU A 86 -7.87 -10.29 -9.77
CA GLU A 86 -9.21 -10.77 -9.38
C GLU A 86 -9.13 -12.10 -8.61
N GLU A 87 -8.25 -13.01 -9.02
CA GLU A 87 -8.02 -14.28 -8.32
C GLU A 87 -7.47 -14.06 -6.90
N LEU A 88 -6.43 -13.24 -6.77
CA LEU A 88 -5.84 -12.88 -5.48
C LEU A 88 -6.86 -12.18 -4.57
N ALA A 89 -7.61 -11.22 -5.11
CA ALA A 89 -8.63 -10.49 -4.37
C ALA A 89 -9.81 -11.38 -3.95
N THR A 90 -10.15 -12.39 -4.76
CA THR A 90 -11.13 -13.43 -4.38
C THR A 90 -10.61 -14.25 -3.19
N ALA A 91 -9.33 -14.63 -3.18
CA ALA A 91 -8.72 -15.33 -2.06
C ALA A 91 -8.70 -14.46 -0.79
N LEU A 92 -8.32 -13.18 -0.94
CA LEU A 92 -8.35 -12.19 0.14
C LEU A 92 -9.76 -12.01 0.73
N GLY A 93 -10.79 -11.92 -0.13
CA GLY A 93 -12.18 -11.83 0.30
C GLY A 93 -12.68 -13.06 1.06
N ARG A 94 -12.13 -14.27 0.77
CA ARG A 94 -12.43 -15.49 1.55
C ARG A 94 -11.76 -15.46 2.91
N GLU A 95 -10.50 -15.01 2.98
CA GLU A 95 -9.79 -14.83 4.24
C GLU A 95 -10.50 -13.80 5.14
N ALA A 96 -10.93 -12.66 4.57
CA ALA A 96 -11.71 -11.65 5.27
C ALA A 96 -12.99 -12.23 5.89
N ARG A 97 -13.77 -12.96 5.08
CA ARG A 97 -14.99 -13.62 5.56
C ARG A 97 -14.71 -14.62 6.68
N ALA A 98 -13.63 -15.41 6.58
CA ALA A 98 -13.23 -16.36 7.60
C ALA A 98 -12.81 -15.66 8.91
N LYS A 99 -12.26 -14.44 8.83
CA LYS A 99 -11.94 -13.56 9.97
C LYS A 99 -13.14 -12.76 10.49
N GLY A 100 -14.34 -12.97 9.94
CA GLY A 100 -15.55 -12.24 10.33
C GLY A 100 -15.53 -10.76 9.92
N VAL A 101 -14.78 -10.42 8.88
CA VAL A 101 -14.73 -9.08 8.28
C VAL A 101 -15.78 -8.97 7.19
N ASP A 102 -16.60 -7.92 7.25
CA ASP A 102 -17.66 -7.64 6.28
C ASP A 102 -17.21 -6.68 5.18
N VAL A 103 -16.23 -5.82 5.47
CA VAL A 103 -15.71 -4.81 4.54
C VAL A 103 -14.19 -4.71 4.65
N ILE A 104 -13.51 -4.78 3.50
CA ILE A 104 -12.09 -4.46 3.36
C ILE A 104 -11.93 -2.99 2.96
N LEU A 105 -11.06 -2.28 3.67
CA LEU A 105 -10.69 -0.89 3.40
C LEU A 105 -9.60 -0.81 2.32
N GLY A 106 -9.96 -1.26 1.12
CA GLY A 106 -9.12 -1.24 -0.07
C GLY A 106 -9.92 -1.61 -1.33
N PRO A 107 -9.39 -1.33 -2.53
CA PRO A 107 -8.00 -0.96 -2.78
C PRO A 107 -7.74 0.56 -2.67
N THR A 108 -6.46 0.92 -2.49
CA THR A 108 -5.99 2.31 -2.60
C THR A 108 -5.65 2.61 -4.07
N ILE A 109 -6.29 3.63 -4.64
CA ILE A 109 -6.34 3.91 -6.09
C ILE A 109 -6.03 5.37 -6.42
N ASN A 110 -5.36 6.08 -5.50
CA ASN A 110 -4.70 7.35 -5.80
C ASN A 110 -3.68 7.16 -6.93
N ILE A 111 -3.42 8.24 -7.68
CA ILE A 111 -2.41 8.24 -8.75
C ILE A 111 -1.05 8.50 -8.12
N VAL A 112 -0.04 7.71 -8.49
CA VAL A 112 1.35 7.98 -8.11
C VAL A 112 1.83 9.25 -8.81
N ARG A 113 1.59 10.40 -8.18
CA ARG A 113 1.90 11.73 -8.71
C ARG A 113 3.40 12.04 -8.66
N THR A 114 4.02 11.71 -7.53
CA THR A 114 5.44 11.95 -7.25
C THR A 114 6.11 10.64 -6.86
N PRO A 115 7.38 10.42 -7.26
CA PRO A 115 8.13 9.29 -6.75
C PRO A 115 8.37 9.40 -5.24
N LEU A 116 8.38 10.60 -4.63
CA LEU A 116 8.62 10.78 -3.19
C LEU A 116 7.41 10.40 -2.30
N SER A 117 6.27 10.04 -2.88
CA SER A 117 5.04 9.75 -2.13
C SER A 117 5.26 8.72 -1.01
N GLY A 118 4.81 9.05 0.20
CA GLY A 118 4.86 8.17 1.37
C GLY A 118 4.04 6.89 1.20
N ARG A 119 2.90 6.97 0.50
CA ARG A 119 1.96 5.86 0.23
C ARG A 119 1.90 5.45 -1.23
N GLY A 120 2.87 5.87 -2.04
CA GLY A 120 2.92 5.46 -3.44
C GLY A 120 2.99 3.94 -3.60
N PHE A 121 3.64 3.23 -2.67
CA PHE A 121 3.67 1.77 -2.65
C PHE A 121 2.27 1.12 -2.50
N GLU A 122 1.34 1.87 -1.91
CA GLU A 122 -0.05 1.47 -1.68
C GLU A 122 -0.95 1.79 -2.88
N CYS A 123 -0.44 2.45 -3.92
CA CYS A 123 -1.15 2.75 -5.16
C CYS A 123 -0.73 1.80 -6.27
N PHE A 124 -1.56 1.62 -7.31
CA PHE A 124 -1.20 0.70 -8.42
C PHE A 124 -0.19 1.29 -9.40
N SER A 125 -0.33 2.57 -9.78
CA SER A 125 0.43 3.15 -10.90
C SER A 125 0.38 4.68 -10.94
N GLU A 126 1.27 5.28 -11.75
CA GLU A 126 1.17 6.67 -12.22
C GLU A 126 0.14 6.85 -13.36
N ASP A 127 -0.41 5.75 -13.90
CA ASP A 127 -1.34 5.75 -15.02
C ASP A 127 -2.79 5.43 -14.58
N PRO A 128 -3.77 6.26 -14.97
CA PRO A 128 -5.17 6.07 -14.60
C PRO A 128 -5.78 4.83 -15.21
N LEU A 129 -5.44 4.45 -16.45
CA LEU A 129 -6.03 3.26 -17.08
C LEU A 129 -5.51 1.99 -16.40
N LEU A 130 -4.20 1.88 -16.17
CA LEU A 130 -3.65 0.74 -15.44
C LEU A 130 -4.28 0.63 -14.05
N THR A 131 -4.38 1.76 -13.34
CA THR A 131 -5.01 1.82 -12.01
C THR A 131 -6.48 1.39 -12.06
N SER A 132 -7.28 1.88 -13.01
CA SER A 132 -8.69 1.48 -13.20
C SER A 132 -8.82 -0.03 -13.42
N ARG A 133 -8.01 -0.63 -14.30
CA ARG A 133 -8.10 -2.06 -14.61
C ARG A 133 -7.76 -2.94 -13.40
N MET A 134 -6.71 -2.58 -12.65
CA MET A 134 -6.33 -3.30 -11.42
C MET A 134 -7.39 -3.13 -10.32
N ALA A 135 -7.91 -1.91 -10.13
CA ALA A 135 -8.91 -1.60 -9.12
C ALA A 135 -10.24 -2.33 -9.34
N VAL A 136 -10.74 -2.33 -10.59
CA VAL A 136 -11.98 -3.04 -10.96
C VAL A 136 -11.84 -4.55 -10.69
N ALA A 137 -10.72 -5.15 -11.08
CA ALA A 137 -10.44 -6.56 -10.81
C ALA A 137 -10.40 -6.86 -9.31
N TYR A 138 -9.72 -6.03 -8.52
CA TYR A 138 -9.66 -6.18 -7.07
C TYR A 138 -11.04 -6.09 -6.44
N VAL A 139 -11.83 -5.05 -6.77
CA VAL A 139 -13.17 -4.84 -6.23
C VAL A 139 -14.08 -6.02 -6.56
N ARG A 140 -14.09 -6.48 -7.81
CA ARG A 140 -14.88 -7.65 -8.23
C ARG A 140 -14.48 -8.90 -7.45
N GLY A 141 -13.18 -9.16 -7.31
CA GLY A 141 -12.66 -10.32 -6.58
C GLY A 141 -13.11 -10.35 -5.12
N VAL A 142 -12.95 -9.24 -4.40
CA VAL A 142 -13.41 -9.12 -3.00
C VAL A 142 -14.93 -9.28 -2.90
N GLN A 143 -15.70 -8.55 -3.72
CA GLN A 143 -17.16 -8.54 -3.62
C GLN A 143 -17.83 -9.87 -3.98
N LYS A 144 -17.19 -10.68 -4.82
CA LYS A 144 -17.64 -12.05 -5.17
C LYS A 144 -17.73 -12.98 -3.97
N THR A 145 -17.05 -12.68 -2.86
CA THR A 145 -17.10 -13.49 -1.64
C THR A 145 -18.15 -13.02 -0.64
N GLY A 146 -18.93 -11.99 -0.99
CA GLY A 146 -19.89 -11.34 -0.10
C GLY A 146 -19.25 -10.41 0.94
N VAL A 147 -18.03 -9.95 0.70
CA VAL A 147 -17.32 -8.93 1.50
C VAL A 147 -17.29 -7.63 0.69
N GLY A 148 -17.54 -6.47 1.30
CA GLY A 148 -17.47 -5.18 0.61
C GLY A 148 -16.04 -4.73 0.36
N ALA A 149 -15.79 -4.12 -0.80
CA ALA A 149 -14.56 -3.39 -1.08
C ALA A 149 -14.77 -1.87 -0.88
N THR A 150 -13.68 -1.14 -0.62
CA THR A 150 -13.69 0.29 -0.37
C THR A 150 -12.61 0.99 -1.22
N ALA A 151 -13.02 1.62 -2.33
CA ALA A 151 -12.10 2.40 -3.14
C ALA A 151 -11.65 3.67 -2.39
N LYS A 152 -10.33 3.86 -2.21
CA LYS A 152 -9.78 4.96 -1.40
C LYS A 152 -8.53 5.63 -2.01
N HIS A 153 -8.21 6.88 -1.73
CA HIS A 153 -8.97 7.87 -0.94
C HIS A 153 -9.50 8.92 -1.90
N PHE A 154 -10.81 9.11 -1.91
CA PHE A 154 -11.53 10.01 -2.82
C PHE A 154 -11.47 11.45 -2.28
N VAL A 155 -10.76 12.38 -2.91
CA VAL A 155 -9.80 12.22 -4.01
C VAL A 155 -8.62 13.16 -3.78
N ALA A 156 -7.54 12.95 -4.55
CA ALA A 156 -6.32 13.76 -4.53
C ALA A 156 -5.55 13.75 -3.21
N ASN A 157 -5.59 12.61 -2.50
CA ASN A 157 -4.74 12.33 -1.35
C ASN A 157 -3.34 11.87 -1.79
N ASP A 158 -2.64 12.72 -2.53
CA ASP A 158 -1.42 12.32 -3.25
C ASP A 158 -0.13 12.84 -2.57
N SER A 159 -0.26 13.31 -1.32
CA SER A 159 0.80 13.74 -0.41
C SER A 159 0.40 13.36 1.02
N GLU A 160 1.34 12.81 1.79
CA GLU A 160 1.14 12.62 3.23
C GLU A 160 1.48 13.87 4.04
N THR A 161 2.36 14.73 3.49
CA THR A 161 2.72 16.02 4.10
C THR A 161 1.48 16.89 4.28
N GLU A 162 1.12 17.19 5.53
CA GLU A 162 -0.05 18.01 5.91
C GLU A 162 -1.39 17.49 5.35
N ARG A 163 -1.54 16.16 5.16
CA ARG A 163 -2.74 15.56 4.54
C ARG A 163 -4.08 15.93 5.16
N HIS A 164 -4.11 16.25 6.44
CA HIS A 164 -5.32 16.69 7.14
C HIS A 164 -5.73 18.14 6.84
N THR A 165 -4.85 18.95 6.27
CA THR A 165 -5.03 20.41 6.20
C THR A 165 -4.79 21.01 4.83
N TYR A 166 -4.07 20.36 3.92
CA TYR A 166 -3.85 20.95 2.60
C TYR A 166 -5.12 20.98 1.74
N ASP A 167 -5.21 21.99 0.88
CA ASP A 167 -6.19 22.12 -0.19
C ASP A 167 -5.53 21.80 -1.54
N ALA A 168 -5.93 20.70 -2.16
CA ALA A 168 -5.51 20.35 -3.50
C ALA A 168 -6.19 21.30 -4.50
N ARG A 169 -5.38 22.09 -5.21
CA ARG A 169 -5.83 23.05 -6.21
C ARG A 169 -5.70 22.41 -7.59
N ILE A 170 -6.83 21.92 -8.11
CA ILE A 170 -6.88 21.07 -9.31
C ILE A 170 -8.03 21.53 -10.21
N THR A 171 -7.80 21.62 -11.52
CA THR A 171 -8.86 21.89 -12.49
C THR A 171 -9.79 20.68 -12.64
N ASP A 172 -11.04 20.89 -13.04
CA ASP A 172 -12.00 19.81 -13.28
C ASP A 172 -11.51 18.90 -14.41
N LYS A 173 -10.91 19.48 -15.45
CA LYS A 173 -10.28 18.72 -16.54
C LYS A 173 -9.27 17.70 -15.99
N VAL A 174 -8.37 18.13 -15.12
CA VAL A 174 -7.33 17.27 -14.56
C VAL A 174 -7.93 16.24 -13.61
N LEU A 175 -8.91 16.63 -12.77
CA LEU A 175 -9.64 15.68 -11.95
C LEU A 175 -10.28 14.59 -12.82
N ARG A 176 -11.02 14.97 -13.87
CA ARG A 176 -11.81 14.07 -14.72
C ARG A 176 -10.97 13.17 -15.62
N GLU A 177 -9.86 13.67 -16.15
CA GLU A 177 -9.03 12.91 -17.09
C GLU A 177 -7.92 12.10 -16.40
N LEU A 178 -7.56 12.41 -15.13
CA LEU A 178 -6.43 11.76 -14.45
C LEU A 178 -6.76 11.15 -13.08
N TYR A 179 -7.37 11.89 -12.16
CA TYR A 179 -7.51 11.43 -10.76
C TYR A 179 -8.81 10.69 -10.44
N LEU A 180 -9.88 11.00 -11.16
CA LEU A 180 -11.21 10.40 -11.02
C LEU A 180 -11.45 9.12 -11.84
N PRO A 181 -10.80 8.85 -13.00
CA PRO A 181 -11.09 7.66 -13.80
C PRO A 181 -11.01 6.31 -13.04
N PRO A 182 -10.08 6.09 -12.08
CA PRO A 182 -10.09 4.88 -11.28
C PRO A 182 -11.35 4.72 -10.43
N PHE A 183 -11.87 5.81 -9.85
CA PHE A 183 -13.10 5.79 -9.06
C PHE A 183 -14.33 5.63 -9.94
N GLU A 184 -14.40 6.34 -11.07
CA GLU A 184 -15.48 6.21 -12.06
C GLU A 184 -15.60 4.75 -12.53
N ALA A 185 -14.47 4.11 -12.85
CA ALA A 185 -14.44 2.71 -13.27
C ALA A 185 -14.92 1.75 -12.17
N CYS A 186 -14.52 1.96 -10.91
CA CYS A 186 -15.01 1.16 -9.78
C CYS A 186 -16.53 1.28 -9.59
N VAL A 187 -17.11 2.47 -9.82
CA VAL A 187 -18.56 2.68 -9.75
C VAL A 187 -19.25 2.03 -10.96
N ALA A 188 -18.81 2.34 -12.18
CA ALA A 188 -19.48 1.95 -13.41
C ALA A 188 -19.31 0.47 -13.78
N GLU A 189 -18.19 -0.16 -13.41
CA GLU A 189 -17.83 -1.50 -13.89
C GLU A 189 -17.77 -2.55 -12.77
N ALA A 190 -17.60 -2.15 -11.52
CA ALA A 190 -17.43 -3.08 -10.40
C ALA A 190 -18.52 -2.98 -9.33
N ASP A 191 -19.47 -2.04 -9.47
CA ASP A 191 -20.50 -1.76 -8.47
C ASP A 191 -19.89 -1.68 -7.06
N VAL A 192 -18.83 -0.88 -6.89
CA VAL A 192 -18.10 -0.80 -5.61
C VAL A 192 -19.04 -0.46 -4.46
N TYR A 193 -18.91 -1.13 -3.32
CA TYR A 193 -19.85 -0.96 -2.20
C TYR A 193 -19.56 0.28 -1.37
N LEU A 194 -18.28 0.64 -1.22
CA LEU A 194 -17.87 1.82 -0.46
C LEU A 194 -16.83 2.65 -1.21
N ILE A 195 -16.87 3.95 -0.95
CA ILE A 195 -15.82 4.91 -1.29
C ILE A 195 -15.40 5.62 0.00
N MET A 196 -14.09 5.73 0.23
CA MET A 196 -13.56 6.46 1.38
C MET A 196 -13.20 7.89 1.00
N ALA A 197 -13.84 8.88 1.62
CA ALA A 197 -13.50 10.29 1.47
C ALA A 197 -12.16 10.58 2.15
N ALA A 198 -11.26 11.25 1.41
CA ALA A 198 -9.90 11.54 1.84
C ALA A 198 -9.80 12.55 2.98
N TYR A 199 -8.59 12.68 3.55
CA TYR A 199 -8.25 13.67 4.57
C TYR A 199 -8.23 15.11 4.06
N ASN A 200 -7.71 15.32 2.85
CA ASN A 200 -7.42 16.64 2.32
C ASN A 200 -8.68 17.41 1.89
N SER A 201 -8.49 18.69 1.57
CA SER A 201 -9.46 19.47 0.82
C SER A 201 -9.17 19.40 -0.68
N VAL A 202 -10.22 19.63 -1.49
CA VAL A 202 -10.10 19.85 -2.93
C VAL A 202 -10.87 21.10 -3.29
N ASN A 203 -10.17 22.06 -3.88
CA ASN A 203 -10.70 23.35 -4.33
C ASN A 203 -11.54 24.10 -3.27
N GLY A 204 -11.11 24.07 -2.01
CA GLY A 204 -11.63 24.87 -0.91
C GLY A 204 -12.63 24.19 0.02
N ALA A 205 -12.93 22.90 -0.20
CA ALA A 205 -13.79 22.11 0.69
C ALA A 205 -13.12 20.80 1.10
N THR A 206 -13.19 20.44 2.38
CA THR A 206 -12.69 19.15 2.88
C THR A 206 -13.42 18.02 2.17
N MET A 207 -12.76 16.93 1.82
CA MET A 207 -13.40 15.85 1.07
C MET A 207 -14.60 15.24 1.81
N THR A 208 -14.58 15.20 3.15
CA THR A 208 -15.73 14.79 3.98
C THR A 208 -16.91 15.77 3.96
N ALA A 209 -16.76 16.96 3.37
CA ALA A 209 -17.77 18.00 3.28
C ALA A 209 -17.77 18.69 1.89
N ASN A 210 -17.43 17.96 0.83
CA ASN A 210 -17.34 18.48 -0.54
C ASN A 210 -18.59 18.11 -1.36
N PRO A 211 -19.65 18.97 -1.42
CA PRO A 211 -20.90 18.62 -2.09
C PRO A 211 -20.74 18.46 -3.61
N ARG A 212 -19.81 19.19 -4.24
CA ARG A 212 -19.56 19.07 -5.68
C ARG A 212 -19.06 17.68 -6.05
N LEU A 213 -18.10 17.14 -5.30
CA LEU A 213 -17.49 15.86 -5.62
C LEU A 213 -18.27 14.67 -5.05
N LEU A 214 -18.78 14.76 -3.82
CA LEU A 214 -19.50 13.65 -3.19
C LEU A 214 -20.97 13.57 -3.61
N GLN A 215 -21.68 14.70 -3.66
CA GLN A 215 -23.11 14.70 -3.91
C GLN A 215 -23.42 14.87 -5.40
N GLU A 216 -22.93 15.93 -6.05
CA GLU A 216 -23.27 16.23 -7.45
C GLU A 216 -22.62 15.24 -8.41
N LEU A 217 -21.31 15.02 -8.28
CA LEU A 217 -20.55 14.12 -9.15
C LEU A 217 -20.79 12.65 -8.78
N LEU A 218 -20.32 12.23 -7.60
CA LEU A 218 -20.27 10.81 -7.28
C LEU A 218 -21.68 10.19 -7.17
N LYS A 219 -22.57 10.77 -6.36
CA LYS A 219 -23.93 10.25 -6.16
C LYS A 219 -24.90 10.66 -7.27
N GLY A 220 -24.76 11.86 -7.81
CA GLY A 220 -25.63 12.41 -8.85
C GLY A 220 -25.27 11.90 -10.24
N GLU A 221 -24.14 12.35 -10.77
CA GLU A 221 -23.73 12.07 -12.15
C GLU A 221 -23.34 10.61 -12.39
N TRP A 222 -22.51 10.02 -11.51
CA TRP A 222 -22.11 8.61 -11.64
C TRP A 222 -23.13 7.63 -11.06
N GLY A 223 -24.15 8.13 -10.35
CA GLY A 223 -25.19 7.29 -9.76
C GLY A 223 -24.69 6.36 -8.66
N PHE A 224 -23.61 6.71 -7.96
CA PHE A 224 -23.06 5.88 -6.89
C PHE A 224 -24.09 5.65 -5.78
N ASP A 225 -24.36 4.38 -5.53
CA ASP A 225 -25.47 3.91 -4.74
C ASP A 225 -25.02 3.30 -3.39
N GLY A 226 -23.70 3.17 -3.21
CA GLY A 226 -23.06 2.64 -2.00
C GLY A 226 -22.88 3.68 -0.89
N VAL A 227 -21.95 3.38 0.01
CA VAL A 227 -21.67 4.19 1.23
C VAL A 227 -20.42 5.02 1.02
N VAL A 228 -20.51 6.33 1.26
CA VAL A 228 -19.33 7.20 1.43
C VAL A 228 -18.92 7.19 2.91
N VAL A 229 -17.80 6.55 3.22
CA VAL A 229 -17.21 6.52 4.56
C VAL A 229 -16.10 7.56 4.69
N SER A 230 -15.93 8.18 5.84
CA SER A 230 -14.76 9.05 6.07
C SER A 230 -13.50 8.23 6.26
N ASP A 231 -12.35 8.76 5.87
CA ASP A 231 -11.09 8.31 6.46
C ASP A 231 -11.09 8.55 7.99
N TRP A 232 -10.21 7.86 8.72
CA TRP A 232 -10.22 7.78 10.17
C TRP A 232 -9.95 9.15 10.79
N SER A 233 -10.95 9.72 11.46
CA SER A 233 -10.90 11.06 12.07
C SER A 233 -10.78 12.22 11.07
N ALA A 234 -11.04 11.98 9.77
CA ALA A 234 -11.03 13.04 8.76
C ALA A 234 -12.18 14.05 8.93
N THR A 235 -13.32 13.59 9.45
CA THR A 235 -14.51 14.43 9.58
C THR A 235 -14.38 15.33 10.80
N THR A 236 -14.45 16.65 10.59
CA THR A 236 -14.35 17.66 11.66
C THR A 236 -15.61 18.53 11.82
N SER A 237 -16.53 18.48 10.86
CA SER A 237 -17.77 19.28 10.82
C SER A 237 -19.02 18.42 11.00
N THR A 238 -20.13 19.04 11.43
CA THR A 238 -21.43 18.35 11.64
C THR A 238 -22.38 18.55 10.45
N ALA A 239 -23.06 19.71 10.36
CA ALA A 239 -24.03 19.96 9.30
C ALA A 239 -23.41 20.03 7.89
N PRO A 240 -22.22 20.64 7.67
CA PRO A 240 -21.59 20.64 6.35
C PRO A 240 -21.31 19.24 5.81
N SER A 241 -20.70 18.36 6.61
CA SER A 241 -20.43 16.97 6.20
C SER A 241 -21.71 16.16 6.00
N ALA A 242 -22.70 16.31 6.88
CA ALA A 242 -23.98 15.61 6.76
C ALA A 242 -24.76 15.99 5.48
N ASN A 243 -24.67 17.25 5.05
CA ASN A 243 -25.35 17.76 3.85
C ASN A 243 -24.54 17.56 2.55
N ALA A 244 -23.26 17.20 2.64
CA ALA A 244 -22.37 17.12 1.47
C ALA A 244 -22.30 15.73 0.81
N GLY A 245 -23.06 14.74 1.30
CA GLY A 245 -23.07 13.39 0.73
C GLY A 245 -22.23 12.36 1.47
N LEU A 246 -21.56 12.72 2.58
CA LEU A 246 -20.92 11.74 3.47
C LEU A 246 -21.98 10.87 4.17
N ASP A 247 -21.78 9.55 4.25
CA ASP A 247 -22.77 8.63 4.83
C ASP A 247 -22.38 8.08 6.21
N LEU A 248 -21.08 7.84 6.43
CA LEU A 248 -20.58 7.18 7.63
C LEU A 248 -19.30 7.85 8.15
N VAL A 249 -19.27 8.17 9.45
CA VAL A 249 -18.08 8.71 10.13
C VAL A 249 -17.33 7.60 10.88
N MET A 250 -16.03 7.49 10.60
CA MET A 250 -15.09 6.59 11.28
C MET A 250 -13.90 7.36 11.87
N PRO A 251 -13.28 6.87 12.97
CA PRO A 251 -13.78 5.83 13.86
C PRO A 251 -14.93 6.33 14.75
N GLY A 252 -15.50 5.45 15.56
CA GLY A 252 -16.35 5.83 16.68
C GLY A 252 -15.83 5.38 18.05
N PRO A 253 -16.62 5.53 19.12
CA PRO A 253 -18.01 6.01 19.15
C PRO A 253 -18.15 7.54 19.18
N HIS A 254 -17.04 8.27 19.24
CA HIS A 254 -17.03 9.73 19.33
C HIS A 254 -16.60 10.36 17.99
N GLY A 255 -17.22 11.47 17.63
CA GLY A 255 -16.91 12.20 16.41
C GLY A 255 -17.68 13.53 16.33
N PRO A 256 -17.66 14.23 15.19
CA PRO A 256 -18.43 15.46 14.99
C PRO A 256 -19.94 15.21 14.82
N TRP A 257 -20.36 13.95 14.66
CA TRP A 257 -21.77 13.52 14.60
C TRP A 257 -22.24 12.99 15.97
N GLY A 258 -23.37 12.26 16.02
CA GLY A 258 -24.04 11.90 17.27
C GLY A 258 -24.96 13.03 17.76
N GLU A 259 -24.86 13.40 19.04
CA GLU A 259 -25.70 14.45 19.67
C GLU A 259 -25.69 15.77 18.89
N ARG A 260 -24.55 16.14 18.30
CA ARG A 260 -24.43 17.36 17.48
C ARG A 260 -25.26 17.27 16.20
N LEU A 261 -25.28 16.10 15.55
CA LEU A 261 -26.08 15.87 14.35
C LEU A 261 -27.56 15.81 14.69
N LEU A 262 -27.91 15.18 15.82
CA LEU A 262 -29.29 15.13 16.32
C LEU A 262 -29.84 16.53 16.58
N ALA A 263 -29.05 17.39 17.22
CA ALA A 263 -29.41 18.79 17.42
C ALA A 263 -29.56 19.53 16.08
N ALA A 264 -28.65 19.33 15.12
CA ALA A 264 -28.70 19.97 13.82
C ALA A 264 -29.96 19.59 13.01
N VAL A 265 -30.38 18.32 13.06
CA VAL A 265 -31.63 17.85 12.41
C VAL A 265 -32.85 18.47 13.09
N ARG A 266 -32.91 18.44 14.43
CA ARG A 266 -34.01 19.06 15.20
C ARG A 266 -34.12 20.57 14.97
N GLN A 267 -33.01 21.23 14.63
CA GLN A 267 -32.96 22.66 14.28
C GLN A 267 -33.20 22.95 12.78
N GLY A 268 -33.42 21.92 11.95
CA GLY A 268 -33.64 22.08 10.50
C GLY A 268 -32.39 22.44 9.69
N GLN A 269 -31.20 22.33 10.28
CA GLN A 269 -29.92 22.57 9.57
C GLN A 269 -29.51 21.39 8.68
N VAL A 270 -29.99 20.19 9.01
CA VAL A 270 -29.87 18.97 8.22
C VAL A 270 -31.28 18.39 8.06
N PRO A 271 -31.79 18.16 6.85
CA PRO A 271 -33.11 17.57 6.69
C PRO A 271 -33.09 16.10 7.12
N GLU A 272 -34.14 15.62 7.80
CA GLU A 272 -34.24 14.21 8.20
C GLU A 272 -34.20 13.27 6.99
N THR A 273 -34.69 13.70 5.83
CA THR A 273 -34.60 12.91 4.59
C THR A 273 -33.15 12.64 4.15
N ALA A 274 -32.20 13.52 4.49
CA ALA A 274 -30.79 13.25 4.26
C ALA A 274 -30.25 12.19 5.24
N ILE A 275 -30.84 12.05 6.43
CA ILE A 275 -30.51 10.95 7.35
C ILE A 275 -31.09 9.65 6.80
N ASP A 276 -32.32 9.66 6.30
CA ASP A 276 -32.97 8.49 5.70
C ASP A 276 -32.17 7.92 4.51
N ASP A 277 -31.68 8.77 3.60
CA ASP A 277 -30.82 8.33 2.49
C ASP A 277 -29.54 7.63 2.98
N LYS A 278 -28.89 8.15 4.03
CA LYS A 278 -27.68 7.55 4.60
C LYS A 278 -27.97 6.17 5.18
N ILE A 279 -29.11 6.03 5.87
CA ILE A 279 -29.53 4.74 6.43
C ILE A 279 -29.87 3.75 5.32
N GLU A 280 -30.57 4.17 4.27
CA GLU A 280 -30.87 3.32 3.12
C GLU A 280 -29.58 2.75 2.48
N ARG A 281 -28.53 3.58 2.34
CA ARG A 281 -27.22 3.15 1.84
C ARG A 281 -26.53 2.16 2.78
N LEU A 282 -26.56 2.41 4.09
CA LEU A 282 -26.03 1.47 5.09
C LEU A 282 -26.79 0.13 5.10
N LEU A 283 -28.11 0.15 4.94
CA LEU A 283 -28.92 -1.06 4.87
C LEU A 283 -28.70 -1.83 3.56
N ARG A 284 -28.45 -1.12 2.45
CA ARG A 284 -28.03 -1.74 1.19
C ARG A 284 -26.68 -2.44 1.33
N LEU A 285 -25.71 -1.79 1.97
CA LEU A 285 -24.43 -2.44 2.32
C LEU A 285 -24.68 -3.68 3.19
N ALA A 286 -25.47 -3.54 4.26
CA ALA A 286 -25.81 -4.65 5.15
C ALA A 286 -26.49 -5.81 4.41
N SER A 287 -27.37 -5.54 3.44
CA SER A 287 -27.97 -6.56 2.59
C SER A 287 -26.91 -7.26 1.73
N ARG A 288 -26.03 -6.50 1.07
CA ARG A 288 -24.96 -7.00 0.20
C ARG A 288 -23.96 -7.90 0.92
N VAL A 289 -23.68 -7.63 2.20
CA VAL A 289 -22.75 -8.44 3.03
C VAL A 289 -23.45 -9.46 3.93
N GLY A 290 -24.78 -9.58 3.85
CA GLY A 290 -25.56 -10.54 4.63
C GLY A 290 -25.65 -10.21 6.13
N ALA A 291 -25.67 -8.92 6.50
CA ALA A 291 -25.87 -8.43 7.85
C ALA A 291 -27.34 -8.14 8.21
N LEU A 292 -28.27 -8.20 7.25
CA LEU A 292 -29.72 -8.14 7.52
C LEU A 292 -30.33 -9.53 7.67
N ASN A 293 -31.18 -9.71 8.70
CA ASN A 293 -31.87 -10.97 9.03
C ASN A 293 -30.94 -12.19 9.27
N GLY A 294 -29.66 -11.93 9.57
CA GLY A 294 -28.74 -12.95 10.10
C GLY A 294 -29.09 -13.30 11.55
N ALA A 295 -28.72 -14.51 12.00
CA ALA A 295 -28.96 -14.93 13.39
C ALA A 295 -28.34 -13.91 14.37
N PRO A 296 -29.09 -13.42 15.39
CA PRO A 296 -28.56 -12.52 16.39
C PRO A 296 -27.63 -13.31 17.31
N HIS A 297 -26.32 -13.22 17.10
CA HIS A 297 -25.34 -13.61 18.10
C HIS A 297 -24.69 -12.35 18.67
N LEU A 298 -25.38 -11.77 19.65
CA LEU A 298 -24.83 -10.84 20.65
C LEU A 298 -24.59 -11.63 21.93
N ASP A 299 -23.63 -12.55 21.86
CA ASP A 299 -22.81 -13.04 22.96
C ASP A 299 -21.55 -13.54 22.26
N GLY A 300 -20.36 -13.16 22.74
CA GLY A 300 -19.08 -13.33 22.03
C GLY A 300 -18.91 -14.72 21.40
N ALA A 301 -18.43 -14.72 20.15
CA ALA A 301 -18.34 -15.82 19.19
C ALA A 301 -19.64 -16.07 18.38
N GLY A 302 -19.61 -15.69 17.10
CA GLY A 302 -20.47 -16.30 16.08
C GLY A 302 -20.25 -17.82 16.04
N PRO A 303 -21.01 -18.61 15.24
CA PRO A 303 -20.76 -20.04 15.10
C PRO A 303 -19.28 -20.20 14.87
N ALA A 304 -18.59 -20.89 15.79
CA ALA A 304 -17.14 -20.95 15.86
C ALA A 304 -16.65 -20.95 14.42
N ALA A 305 -16.03 -19.84 13.97
CA ALA A 305 -15.33 -19.83 12.72
C ALA A 305 -14.48 -21.08 12.84
N THR A 306 -14.81 -22.12 12.05
CA THR A 306 -14.04 -23.35 12.12
C THR A 306 -12.61 -22.86 11.94
N HIS A 307 -11.77 -23.00 12.97
CA HIS A 307 -10.43 -22.40 13.06
C HIS A 307 -9.47 -23.03 12.03
N SER A 308 -10.00 -23.48 10.89
CA SER A 308 -9.30 -23.66 9.63
C SER A 308 -8.96 -22.27 9.11
N SER A 309 -7.71 -21.84 9.28
CA SER A 309 -7.24 -20.59 8.67
C SER A 309 -7.44 -20.68 7.15
N ALA A 310 -8.33 -19.86 6.59
CA ALA A 310 -8.47 -19.70 5.14
C ALA A 310 -7.42 -18.71 4.63
N LEU A 311 -6.15 -18.93 5.00
CA LEU A 311 -5.03 -18.19 4.45
C LEU A 311 -4.99 -18.41 2.94
N ILE A 312 -4.48 -17.43 2.22
CA ILE A 312 -4.26 -17.53 0.78
C ILE A 312 -3.21 -18.62 0.54
N GLU A 313 -3.46 -19.45 -0.48
CA GLU A 313 -2.54 -20.52 -0.88
C GLU A 313 -1.13 -19.96 -1.14
N PRO A 314 -0.07 -20.51 -0.52
CA PRO A 314 1.29 -20.03 -0.70
C PRO A 314 1.73 -19.98 -2.16
N ALA A 315 1.26 -20.92 -2.98
CA ALA A 315 1.55 -20.96 -4.41
C ALA A 315 1.03 -19.73 -5.15
N LEU A 316 -0.18 -19.25 -4.82
CA LEU A 316 -0.74 -18.04 -5.42
C LEU A 316 0.04 -16.79 -4.97
N LEU A 317 0.41 -16.69 -3.69
CA LEU A 317 1.23 -15.58 -3.20
C LEU A 317 2.61 -15.55 -3.88
N ARG A 318 3.24 -16.72 -4.05
CA ARG A 318 4.52 -16.88 -4.75
C ARG A 318 4.41 -16.52 -6.23
N GLU A 319 3.34 -16.95 -6.91
CA GLU A 319 3.07 -16.58 -8.29
C GLU A 319 2.91 -15.07 -8.44
N VAL A 320 2.03 -14.43 -7.66
CA VAL A 320 1.82 -12.97 -7.73
C VAL A 320 3.12 -12.21 -7.45
N ALA A 321 3.88 -12.62 -6.42
CA ALA A 321 5.17 -12.01 -6.12
C ALA A 321 6.13 -12.14 -7.32
N ALA A 322 6.32 -13.33 -7.88
CA ALA A 322 7.19 -13.53 -9.04
C ALA A 322 6.72 -12.74 -10.27
N ARG A 323 5.41 -12.67 -10.52
CA ARG A 323 4.79 -11.92 -11.63
C ARG A 323 4.93 -10.41 -11.48
N SER A 324 5.11 -9.92 -10.25
CA SER A 324 5.36 -8.51 -9.97
C SER A 324 6.81 -8.09 -10.21
N PHE A 325 7.76 -9.04 -10.20
CA PHE A 325 9.18 -8.71 -10.35
C PHE A 325 9.49 -8.19 -11.74
N VAL A 326 10.25 -7.10 -11.79
CA VAL A 326 10.62 -6.45 -13.03
C VAL A 326 12.13 -6.57 -13.23
N LEU A 327 12.52 -7.35 -14.24
CA LEU A 327 13.92 -7.39 -14.68
C LEU A 327 14.24 -6.09 -15.43
N LEU A 328 14.95 -5.17 -14.78
CA LEU A 328 15.24 -3.85 -15.33
C LEU A 328 16.42 -3.88 -16.32
N LYS A 329 17.43 -4.69 -16.02
CA LYS A 329 18.68 -4.77 -16.79
C LYS A 329 19.25 -6.20 -16.74
N ASN A 330 19.68 -6.74 -17.87
CA ASN A 330 20.42 -8.01 -17.99
C ASN A 330 21.17 -8.14 -19.34
N PRO A 331 22.01 -7.17 -19.75
CA PRO A 331 22.54 -7.09 -21.11
C PRO A 331 23.52 -8.22 -21.47
N ARG A 332 24.12 -8.87 -20.46
CA ARG A 332 25.07 -9.98 -20.65
C ARG A 332 24.43 -11.36 -20.50
N GLY A 333 23.14 -11.43 -20.19
CA GLY A 333 22.45 -12.71 -19.95
C GLY A 333 23.01 -13.48 -18.75
N LEU A 334 23.38 -12.78 -17.67
CA LEU A 334 23.84 -13.45 -16.44
C LEU A 334 22.68 -14.20 -15.78
N LEU A 335 21.50 -13.58 -15.72
CA LEU A 335 20.27 -14.25 -15.30
C LEU A 335 19.60 -14.95 -16.50
N PRO A 336 18.97 -16.12 -16.29
CA PRO A 336 18.84 -16.84 -15.02
C PRO A 336 20.09 -17.65 -14.64
N LEU A 337 20.26 -17.87 -13.34
CA LEU A 337 21.27 -18.75 -12.73
C LEU A 337 20.66 -20.15 -12.57
N HIS A 338 20.78 -21.02 -13.57
CA HIS A 338 20.20 -22.37 -13.45
C HIS A 338 20.74 -23.11 -12.21
N ALA A 339 19.91 -23.98 -11.62
CA ALA A 339 20.32 -24.79 -10.46
C ALA A 339 21.62 -25.57 -10.77
N GLY A 340 22.60 -25.47 -9.86
CA GLY A 340 23.92 -26.08 -10.00
C GLY A 340 24.85 -25.39 -11.01
N SER A 341 24.46 -24.26 -11.62
CA SER A 341 25.33 -23.49 -12.54
C SER A 341 26.40 -22.65 -11.84
N VAL A 342 26.23 -22.43 -10.53
CA VAL A 342 27.15 -21.72 -9.64
C VAL A 342 27.36 -22.56 -8.39
N GLU A 343 28.58 -22.57 -7.86
CA GLU A 343 28.90 -23.33 -6.64
C GLU A 343 28.76 -22.43 -5.40
N ARG A 344 29.14 -21.17 -5.52
CA ARG A 344 29.21 -20.22 -4.41
C ARG A 344 28.52 -18.89 -4.72
N VAL A 345 27.54 -18.55 -3.91
CA VAL A 345 26.79 -17.30 -3.96
C VAL A 345 27.08 -16.48 -2.71
N ALA A 346 27.46 -15.22 -2.89
CA ALA A 346 27.49 -14.25 -1.80
C ALA A 346 26.18 -13.46 -1.80
N LEU A 347 25.30 -13.74 -0.84
CA LEU A 347 24.07 -12.98 -0.59
C LEU A 347 24.40 -11.82 0.35
N ILE A 348 24.32 -10.60 -0.18
CA ILE A 348 24.85 -9.40 0.47
C ILE A 348 23.74 -8.34 0.59
N GLY A 349 23.74 -7.57 1.67
CA GLY A 349 22.96 -6.35 1.81
C GLY A 349 21.96 -6.38 2.97
N PRO A 350 21.53 -5.21 3.44
CA PRO A 350 20.64 -5.10 4.60
C PRO A 350 19.32 -5.82 4.37
N ASN A 351 18.73 -5.71 3.17
CA ASN A 351 17.46 -6.35 2.82
C ASN A 351 17.59 -7.87 2.56
N ALA A 352 18.81 -8.43 2.55
CA ALA A 352 19.00 -9.88 2.60
C ALA A 352 18.84 -10.44 4.03
N ILE A 353 19.06 -9.60 5.05
CA ILE A 353 18.92 -9.94 6.47
C ILE A 353 17.51 -9.57 6.96
N GLU A 354 17.11 -8.33 6.71
CA GLU A 354 15.84 -7.75 7.13
C GLU A 354 15.09 -7.21 5.90
N PRO A 355 14.47 -8.09 5.09
CA PRO A 355 13.74 -7.67 3.91
C PRO A 355 12.51 -6.86 4.27
N GLN A 356 12.20 -5.85 3.45
CA GLN A 356 10.99 -5.07 3.57
C GLN A 356 9.87 -5.74 2.77
N THR A 357 8.93 -6.35 3.47
CA THR A 357 7.84 -7.12 2.83
C THR A 357 6.55 -6.34 2.72
N GLN A 358 6.40 -5.25 3.47
CA GLN A 358 5.23 -4.38 3.56
C GLN A 358 5.66 -2.94 3.80
N GLY A 359 4.82 -1.95 3.45
CA GLY A 359 5.05 -0.55 3.81
C GLY A 359 4.66 -0.21 5.26
N GLY A 360 4.95 1.01 5.70
CA GLY A 360 4.48 1.57 6.97
C GLY A 360 2.98 1.92 6.97
N GLY A 361 2.39 2.05 8.17
CA GLY A 361 1.01 2.49 8.34
C GLY A 361 -0.07 1.41 8.38
N SER A 362 -1.29 1.79 7.99
CA SER A 362 -2.51 0.98 8.06
C SER A 362 -2.47 -0.33 7.28
N VAL A 363 -1.59 -0.44 6.28
CA VAL A 363 -1.42 -1.61 5.39
C VAL A 363 -0.89 -2.87 6.10
N ARG A 364 -0.28 -2.74 7.28
CA ARG A 364 0.47 -3.84 7.91
C ARG A 364 -0.41 -4.97 8.42
N VAL A 365 0.04 -6.21 8.16
CA VAL A 365 -0.48 -7.45 8.75
C VAL A 365 0.63 -8.28 9.39
N LEU A 366 0.26 -9.12 10.36
CA LEU A 366 1.14 -10.17 10.89
C LEU A 366 1.11 -11.37 9.95
N ALA A 367 2.21 -11.62 9.23
CA ALA A 367 2.31 -12.72 8.29
C ALA A 367 2.23 -14.08 8.99
N ALA A 368 1.63 -15.07 8.32
CA ALA A 368 1.48 -16.42 8.85
C ALA A 368 2.78 -17.23 8.90
N GLN A 369 3.77 -16.87 8.08
CA GLN A 369 5.06 -17.55 8.01
C GLN A 369 6.19 -16.53 7.90
N GLY A 370 7.32 -16.86 8.53
CA GLY A 370 8.56 -16.10 8.40
C GLY A 370 9.24 -16.37 7.07
N MET A 371 10.24 -15.54 6.75
CA MET A 371 10.92 -15.55 5.46
C MET A 371 12.41 -15.84 5.65
N ALA A 372 12.95 -16.77 4.85
CA ALA A 372 14.37 -17.10 4.84
C ALA A 372 14.91 -17.01 3.42
N ILE A 373 15.25 -15.79 2.96
CA ILE A 373 15.76 -15.55 1.60
C ILE A 373 17.00 -16.40 1.32
N ALA A 374 17.93 -16.47 2.29
CA ALA A 374 19.16 -17.25 2.15
C ALA A 374 18.88 -18.74 1.92
N ASP A 375 17.91 -19.30 2.64
CA ASP A 375 17.53 -20.70 2.50
C ASP A 375 16.84 -20.94 1.15
N ALA A 376 15.90 -20.09 0.76
CA ALA A 376 15.23 -20.20 -0.54
C ALA A 376 16.22 -20.08 -1.72
N VAL A 377 17.16 -19.14 -1.66
CA VAL A 377 18.19 -18.97 -2.70
C VAL A 377 19.15 -20.15 -2.73
N ARG A 378 19.57 -20.66 -1.56
CA ARG A 378 20.42 -21.86 -1.47
C ARG A 378 19.74 -23.06 -2.14
N ASP A 379 18.49 -23.30 -1.79
CA ASP A 379 17.75 -24.47 -2.24
C ASP A 379 17.35 -24.33 -3.73
N GLY A 380 16.96 -23.13 -4.16
CA GLY A 380 16.57 -22.88 -5.56
C GLY A 380 17.73 -22.86 -6.55
N LEU A 381 18.93 -22.45 -6.12
CA LEU A 381 20.13 -22.44 -6.96
C LEU A 381 21.01 -23.69 -6.81
N ASP A 382 20.74 -24.55 -5.83
CA ASP A 382 21.59 -25.69 -5.46
C ASP A 382 23.06 -25.27 -5.30
N ALA A 383 23.28 -24.24 -4.47
CA ALA A 383 24.58 -23.57 -4.31
C ALA A 383 24.88 -23.24 -2.85
N TYR A 384 26.16 -23.13 -2.48
CA TYR A 384 26.54 -22.61 -1.17
C TYR A 384 26.25 -21.10 -1.09
N VAL A 385 25.47 -20.68 -0.09
CA VAL A 385 25.12 -19.27 0.14
C VAL A 385 25.77 -18.77 1.42
N SER A 386 26.65 -17.76 1.32
CA SER A 386 27.12 -16.98 2.45
C SER A 386 26.32 -15.67 2.56
N VAL A 387 25.98 -15.26 3.77
CA VAL A 387 25.11 -14.09 4.02
C VAL A 387 25.90 -12.99 4.73
N HIS A 388 25.85 -11.76 4.21
CA HIS A 388 26.56 -10.61 4.78
C HIS A 388 25.71 -9.34 4.74
N GLN A 389 25.61 -8.63 5.86
CA GLN A 389 24.76 -7.43 5.96
C GLN A 389 25.27 -6.26 5.10
N GLY A 390 26.58 -5.99 5.11
CA GLY A 390 27.22 -4.97 4.27
C GLY A 390 26.97 -3.51 4.70
N ALA A 391 25.73 -3.12 5.00
CA ALA A 391 25.37 -1.76 5.42
C ALA A 391 24.24 -1.76 6.47
N ILE A 392 24.16 -0.69 7.27
CA ILE A 392 23.07 -0.50 8.25
C ILE A 392 22.06 0.49 7.69
N THR A 393 20.78 0.15 7.78
CA THR A 393 19.67 0.98 7.27
C THR A 393 18.55 1.19 8.28
N SER A 394 18.61 0.50 9.43
CA SER A 394 17.55 0.53 10.45
C SER A 394 17.39 1.92 11.06
N ALA A 395 16.16 2.44 11.04
CA ALA A 395 15.81 3.71 11.64
C ALA A 395 15.74 3.65 13.17
N THR A 396 15.55 2.46 13.74
CA THR A 396 15.53 2.20 15.19
C THR A 396 16.46 1.07 15.56
N VAL A 397 16.89 1.03 16.82
CA VAL A 397 17.68 -0.09 17.38
C VAL A 397 16.85 -1.37 17.28
N ALA A 398 17.46 -2.46 16.81
CA ALA A 398 16.78 -3.74 16.65
C ALA A 398 16.20 -4.26 17.98
N LEU A 399 15.13 -5.04 17.89
CA LEU A 399 14.55 -5.68 19.07
C LEU A 399 15.51 -6.72 19.63
N PRO A 400 15.59 -6.89 20.96
CA PRO A 400 16.43 -7.91 21.55
C PRO A 400 15.98 -9.30 21.10
N HIS A 401 16.94 -10.20 20.87
CA HIS A 401 16.63 -11.57 20.47
C HIS A 401 15.67 -12.26 21.45
N ALA A 402 14.78 -13.10 20.93
CA ALA A 402 13.84 -13.85 21.74
C ALA A 402 14.55 -14.63 22.86
N GLY A 403 14.04 -14.51 24.09
CA GLY A 403 14.63 -15.15 25.27
C GLY A 403 15.79 -14.41 25.93
N THR A 404 16.17 -13.21 25.45
CA THR A 404 17.18 -12.37 26.13
C THR A 404 16.57 -11.41 27.16
N LEU A 405 15.27 -11.15 27.07
CA LEU A 405 14.51 -10.33 28.01
C LEU A 405 13.61 -11.21 28.87
N HIS A 406 13.60 -10.93 30.18
CA HIS A 406 12.73 -11.58 31.15
C HIS A 406 12.00 -10.56 32.02
N ASP A 407 10.72 -10.80 32.29
CA ASP A 407 9.96 -10.02 33.28
C ASP A 407 10.68 -10.11 34.64
N PRO A 408 11.05 -8.97 35.26
CA PRO A 408 11.74 -8.95 36.55
C PRO A 408 10.95 -9.60 37.68
N VAL A 409 9.63 -9.70 37.58
CA VAL A 409 8.78 -10.27 38.63
C VAL A 409 8.46 -11.74 38.37
N SER A 410 7.89 -12.09 37.22
CA SER A 410 7.53 -13.49 36.95
C SER A 410 8.67 -14.37 36.44
N GLY A 411 9.76 -13.77 35.94
CA GLY A 411 10.88 -14.49 35.31
C GLY A 411 10.58 -15.06 33.92
N LYS A 412 9.35 -14.92 33.43
CA LYS A 412 8.97 -15.36 32.07
C LYS A 412 9.61 -14.46 31.02
N ALA A 413 9.78 -14.96 29.80
CA ALA A 413 10.27 -14.17 28.69
C ALA A 413 9.37 -12.94 28.43
N GLY A 414 9.99 -11.80 28.09
CA GLY A 414 9.31 -10.55 27.79
C GLY A 414 9.66 -9.41 28.75
N VAL A 415 8.75 -8.46 28.87
CA VAL A 415 8.89 -7.24 29.70
C VAL A 415 7.74 -7.13 30.68
N ARG A 416 7.83 -6.24 31.66
CA ARG A 416 6.71 -5.83 32.52
C ARG A 416 6.36 -4.38 32.27
N LEU A 417 5.09 -4.11 32.01
CA LEU A 417 4.56 -2.76 31.83
C LEU A 417 3.76 -2.36 33.06
N GLU A 418 4.16 -1.24 33.66
CA GLU A 418 3.44 -0.57 34.73
C GLU A 418 2.90 0.78 34.22
N VAL A 419 1.64 1.09 34.52
CA VAL A 419 1.00 2.38 34.21
C VAL A 419 0.54 3.02 35.50
N ARG A 420 0.98 4.25 35.74
CA ARG A 420 0.59 5.05 36.90
C ARG A 420 -0.23 6.25 36.49
N GLY A 421 -1.27 6.54 37.27
CA GLY A 421 -2.06 7.76 37.16
C GLY A 421 -1.23 9.00 37.51
N ALA A 422 -1.74 10.18 37.18
CA ALA A 422 -1.09 11.46 37.49
C ALA A 422 -0.88 11.70 39.00
N ASP A 423 -1.63 10.98 39.84
CA ASP A 423 -1.54 10.96 41.31
C ASP A 423 -0.53 9.93 41.85
N GLY A 424 0.11 9.15 40.97
CA GLY A 424 1.07 8.09 41.29
C GLY A 424 0.45 6.71 41.56
N THR A 425 -0.89 6.60 41.53
CA THR A 425 -1.60 5.32 41.73
C THR A 425 -1.29 4.35 40.60
N VAL A 426 -0.98 3.08 40.93
CA VAL A 426 -0.80 2.03 39.92
C VAL A 426 -2.15 1.65 39.35
N LEU A 427 -2.37 1.97 38.08
CA LEU A 427 -3.60 1.65 37.34
C LEU A 427 -3.49 0.32 36.61
N TYR A 428 -2.27 -0.09 36.25
CA TYR A 428 -1.98 -1.34 35.56
C TYR A 428 -0.56 -1.81 35.87
N ASP A 429 -0.36 -3.11 36.03
CA ASP A 429 0.96 -3.73 36.23
C ASP A 429 0.94 -5.21 35.83
N SER A 430 1.52 -5.55 34.68
CA SER A 430 1.41 -6.91 34.10
C SER A 430 2.56 -7.23 33.14
N PRO A 431 2.93 -8.51 32.96
CA PRO A 431 3.86 -8.93 31.92
C PRO A 431 3.32 -8.73 30.50
N PHE A 432 4.22 -8.44 29.57
CA PHE A 432 4.04 -8.36 28.12
C PHE A 432 5.05 -9.25 27.43
N ALA A 433 4.66 -9.91 26.34
CA ALA A 433 5.52 -10.86 25.63
C ALA A 433 6.66 -10.19 24.84
N ASN A 434 6.50 -8.93 24.46
CA ASN A 434 7.34 -8.18 23.55
C ASN A 434 7.72 -6.80 24.11
N SER A 435 8.85 -6.26 23.65
CA SER A 435 9.40 -4.96 24.07
C SER A 435 8.92 -3.79 23.20
N VAL A 436 7.85 -3.98 22.45
CA VAL A 436 7.13 -2.96 21.69
C VAL A 436 5.70 -2.96 22.19
N VAL A 437 5.22 -1.80 22.61
CA VAL A 437 3.85 -1.63 23.05
C VAL A 437 3.29 -0.36 22.42
N THR A 438 2.35 -0.54 21.49
CA THR A 438 1.64 0.55 20.82
C THR A 438 0.14 0.47 21.09
N TRP A 439 -0.62 1.51 20.75
CA TRP A 439 -2.08 1.45 20.88
C TRP A 439 -2.72 0.34 20.03
N TRP A 440 -2.08 -0.06 18.93
CA TRP A 440 -2.55 -1.12 18.05
C TRP A 440 -2.41 -2.52 18.68
N ASP A 441 -1.49 -2.65 19.63
CA ASP A 441 -1.15 -3.89 20.31
C ASP A 441 -1.99 -4.14 21.57
N GLY A 442 -3.08 -3.38 21.76
CA GLY A 442 -3.99 -3.57 22.88
C GLY A 442 -3.44 -3.08 24.21
N LEU A 443 -2.87 -1.88 24.23
CA LEU A 443 -2.55 -1.16 25.48
C LEU A 443 -3.74 -1.19 26.46
N PRO A 444 -3.48 -1.32 27.78
CA PRO A 444 -4.55 -1.29 28.77
C PRO A 444 -5.28 0.05 28.73
N GLU A 445 -6.58 0.08 29.03
CA GLU A 445 -7.38 1.32 29.07
C GLU A 445 -6.72 2.44 29.90
N ALA A 446 -6.01 2.05 30.97
CA ALA A 446 -5.24 2.95 31.81
C ALA A 446 -4.21 3.79 31.03
N ALA A 447 -3.59 3.25 29.97
CA ALA A 447 -2.57 3.96 29.19
C ALA A 447 -3.11 5.14 28.39
N TYR A 448 -4.43 5.22 28.19
CA TYR A 448 -5.08 6.32 27.48
C TYR A 448 -5.57 7.45 28.40
N GLN A 449 -5.40 7.29 29.72
CA GLN A 449 -5.80 8.34 30.66
C GLN A 449 -4.83 9.54 30.57
N PRO A 450 -5.33 10.78 30.66
CA PRO A 450 -4.46 11.95 30.62
C PRO A 450 -3.44 11.97 31.77
N GLY A 451 -2.18 12.28 31.44
CA GLY A 451 -1.13 12.52 32.43
C GLY A 451 -0.55 11.27 33.09
N VAL A 452 -0.76 10.09 32.50
CA VAL A 452 -0.14 8.84 32.98
C VAL A 452 1.36 8.79 32.72
N ASP A 453 2.07 8.09 33.61
CA ASP A 453 3.47 7.69 33.42
C ASP A 453 3.51 6.17 33.22
N MET A 454 4.25 5.72 32.22
CA MET A 454 4.43 4.31 31.85
C MET A 454 5.86 3.88 32.15
N THR A 455 6.05 2.65 32.63
CA THR A 455 7.36 2.09 32.92
C THR A 455 7.47 0.68 32.35
N MET A 456 8.36 0.50 31.38
CA MET A 456 8.73 -0.82 30.85
C MET A 456 10.01 -1.30 31.54
N ARG A 457 9.98 -2.50 32.10
CA ARG A 457 11.12 -3.12 32.79
C ARG A 457 11.39 -4.52 32.24
N ALA A 458 12.67 -4.86 32.11
CA ALA A 458 13.10 -6.20 31.75
C ALA A 458 14.46 -6.51 32.36
N ARG A 459 14.67 -7.75 32.77
CA ARG A 459 16.01 -8.29 33.02
C ARG A 459 16.58 -8.75 31.69
N TYR A 460 17.67 -8.12 31.26
CA TYR A 460 18.40 -8.44 30.05
C TYR A 460 19.60 -9.30 30.39
N LYS A 461 19.82 -10.36 29.60
CA LYS A 461 20.99 -11.22 29.70
C LYS A 461 21.75 -11.22 28.38
N ALA A 462 22.93 -10.59 28.38
CA ALA A 462 23.76 -10.51 27.18
C ALA A 462 24.32 -11.90 26.79
N GLY A 463 24.24 -12.21 25.50
CA GLY A 463 24.79 -13.46 24.95
C GLY A 463 26.31 -13.42 24.72
N ALA A 464 26.90 -12.22 24.64
CA ALA A 464 28.31 -12.00 24.38
C ALA A 464 28.82 -10.74 25.10
N ASP A 465 30.14 -10.68 25.33
CA ASP A 465 30.83 -9.48 25.80
C ASP A 465 30.90 -8.46 24.67
N GLY A 466 30.73 -7.17 24.99
CA GLY A 466 31.00 -6.12 24.00
C GLY A 466 30.14 -4.87 24.12
N PRO A 467 30.43 -3.88 23.25
CA PRO A 467 29.60 -2.69 23.11
C PRO A 467 28.25 -3.06 22.48
N MET A 468 27.17 -2.65 23.13
CA MET A 468 25.80 -2.72 22.66
C MET A 468 25.20 -1.31 22.65
N VAL A 469 24.08 -1.14 21.96
CA VAL A 469 23.27 0.07 22.01
C VAL A 469 21.90 -0.27 22.60
N ILE A 470 21.48 0.47 23.62
CA ILE A 470 20.10 0.44 24.13
C ILE A 470 19.34 1.57 23.44
N GLY A 471 18.24 1.23 22.77
CA GLY A 471 17.31 2.18 22.16
C GLY A 471 15.98 2.21 22.91
N ALA A 472 15.48 3.41 23.21
CA ALA A 472 14.11 3.61 23.64
C ALA A 472 13.39 4.58 22.70
N ALA A 473 12.29 4.16 22.08
CA ALA A 473 11.55 4.99 21.13
C ALA A 473 10.11 5.25 21.60
N GLY A 474 9.63 6.46 21.34
CA GLY A 474 8.32 6.96 21.76
C GLY A 474 8.16 8.47 21.65
N VAL A 475 6.92 8.96 21.75
CA VAL A 475 6.58 10.38 21.61
C VAL A 475 6.26 11.01 22.97
N GLY A 476 7.06 12.00 23.35
CA GLY A 476 7.01 12.62 24.67
C GLY A 476 8.32 12.41 25.42
N ARG A 477 8.24 12.26 26.73
CA ARG A 477 9.45 12.15 27.57
C ARG A 477 9.85 10.70 27.76
N LEU A 478 11.10 10.38 27.42
CA LEU A 478 11.72 9.06 27.59
C LEU A 478 12.93 9.16 28.53
N ARG A 479 13.14 8.13 29.35
CA ARG A 479 14.34 7.94 30.16
C ARG A 479 14.76 6.48 30.11
N ILE A 480 16.05 6.24 29.88
CA ILE A 480 16.68 4.91 29.95
C ILE A 480 17.51 4.82 31.23
N SER A 481 17.30 3.75 31.99
CA SER A 481 18.06 3.43 33.19
C SER A 481 18.54 1.98 33.17
N LEU A 482 19.70 1.74 33.78
CA LEU A 482 20.30 0.41 33.95
C LEU A 482 20.61 0.19 35.42
N ASN A 483 20.03 -0.84 36.05
CA ASN A 483 20.14 -1.09 37.50
C ASN A 483 19.89 0.19 38.33
N ASP A 484 18.78 0.87 38.05
CA ASP A 484 18.36 2.16 38.64
C ASP A 484 19.24 3.39 38.35
N ALA A 485 20.39 3.23 37.69
CA ALA A 485 21.21 4.35 37.25
C ALA A 485 20.65 4.92 35.92
N MET A 486 20.22 6.18 35.94
CA MET A 486 19.78 6.88 34.72
C MET A 486 20.96 7.08 33.77
N LEU A 487 20.83 6.58 32.55
CA LEU A 487 21.85 6.74 31.51
C LEU A 487 21.55 7.94 30.61
N ALA A 488 20.29 8.13 30.22
CA ALA A 488 19.89 9.23 29.35
C ALA A 488 18.41 9.59 29.51
N GLN A 489 18.05 10.82 29.14
CA GLN A 489 16.68 11.32 29.08
C GLN A 489 16.52 12.28 27.90
N ALA A 490 15.39 12.20 27.20
CA ALA A 490 15.01 13.13 26.15
C ALA A 490 13.50 13.38 26.17
N SER A 491 13.08 14.49 25.56
CA SER A 491 11.67 14.77 25.27
C SER A 491 11.53 15.09 23.79
N SER A 492 10.55 14.47 23.13
CA SER A 492 10.15 14.78 21.77
C SER A 492 8.79 15.47 21.75
N LEU A 493 8.59 16.34 20.75
CA LEU A 493 7.26 16.87 20.44
C LEU A 493 6.51 15.85 19.58
N PRO A 494 5.17 15.76 19.70
CA PRO A 494 4.39 14.93 18.82
C PRO A 494 4.50 15.40 17.37
N PRO A 495 4.74 14.48 16.41
CA PRO A 495 4.56 14.78 15.00
C PRO A 495 3.13 15.25 14.72
N ARG A 496 2.94 15.96 13.60
CA ARG A 496 1.60 16.41 13.21
C ARG A 496 0.68 15.23 12.87
N ASP A 497 1.23 14.18 12.29
CA ASP A 497 0.51 12.96 11.95
C ASP A 497 0.79 11.86 12.99
N VAL A 498 -0.28 11.22 13.45
CA VAL A 498 -0.17 10.18 14.47
C VAL A 498 0.40 8.87 13.91
N VAL A 499 0.19 8.58 12.62
CA VAL A 499 0.76 7.40 11.96
C VAL A 499 2.27 7.55 11.75
N GLU A 500 2.76 8.78 11.53
CA GLU A 500 4.19 9.09 11.53
C GLU A 500 4.83 8.74 12.88
N ALA A 501 4.22 9.20 13.98
CA ALA A 501 4.68 8.95 15.34
C ALA A 501 4.87 7.46 15.67
N LEU A 502 4.08 6.60 15.03
CA LEU A 502 4.14 5.16 15.20
C LEU A 502 5.13 4.48 14.28
N SER A 503 5.19 4.93 13.03
CA SER A 503 6.00 4.29 11.99
C SER A 503 7.47 4.69 12.09
N ARG A 504 7.76 5.88 12.64
CA ARG A 504 9.13 6.37 12.89
C ARG A 504 9.20 7.17 14.20
N PRO A 505 9.00 6.52 15.36
CA PRO A 505 9.06 7.20 16.64
C PRO A 505 10.46 7.78 16.89
N PRO A 506 10.58 8.98 17.49
CA PRO A 506 11.84 9.49 17.98
C PRO A 506 12.48 8.49 18.97
N GLU A 507 13.79 8.28 18.84
CA GLU A 507 14.52 7.27 19.62
C GLU A 507 15.69 7.87 20.38
N LEU A 508 15.80 7.52 21.66
CA LEU A 508 16.94 7.77 22.52
C LEU A 508 17.87 6.55 22.47
N ARG A 509 19.15 6.75 22.11
CA ARG A 509 20.15 5.68 22.00
C ARG A 509 21.27 5.87 23.00
N VAL A 510 21.67 4.80 23.68
CA VAL A 510 22.77 4.82 24.67
C VAL A 510 23.72 3.65 24.41
N PRO A 511 24.99 3.91 24.09
CA PRO A 511 26.00 2.85 24.03
C PRO A 511 26.34 2.37 25.44
N VAL A 512 26.37 1.05 25.64
CA VAL A 512 26.66 0.38 26.92
C VAL A 512 27.54 -0.83 26.66
N HIS A 513 28.49 -1.09 27.55
CA HIS A 513 29.26 -2.33 27.51
C HIS A 513 28.58 -3.40 28.37
N PHE A 514 28.31 -4.57 27.82
CA PHE A 514 27.77 -5.71 28.57
C PHE A 514 28.78 -6.83 28.70
N GLU A 515 28.66 -7.56 29.81
CA GLU A 515 29.40 -8.80 30.08
C GLU A 515 28.47 -9.99 29.84
N ALA A 516 28.95 -10.99 29.11
CA ALA A 516 28.21 -12.18 28.74
C ALA A 516 27.69 -12.91 29.98
N GLY A 517 26.40 -13.29 29.94
CA GLY A 517 25.75 -14.03 31.01
C GLY A 517 25.42 -13.23 32.27
N ARG A 518 25.90 -11.99 32.39
CA ARG A 518 25.51 -11.08 33.48
C ARG A 518 24.11 -10.54 33.21
N GLU A 519 23.25 -10.68 34.20
CA GLU A 519 21.88 -10.17 34.15
C GLU A 519 21.83 -8.75 34.71
N VAL A 520 21.12 -7.87 34.00
CA VAL A 520 20.96 -6.45 34.33
C VAL A 520 19.50 -6.04 34.16
N GLU A 521 19.00 -5.16 35.03
CA GLU A 521 17.67 -4.59 34.84
C GLU A 521 17.75 -3.37 33.93
N VAL A 522 17.05 -3.43 32.80
CA VAL A 522 16.84 -2.31 31.89
C VAL A 522 15.44 -1.74 32.15
N ARG A 523 15.38 -0.43 32.34
CA ARG A 523 14.13 0.30 32.60
C ARG A 523 13.98 1.46 31.64
N VAL A 524 12.79 1.57 31.05
CA VAL A 524 12.38 2.73 30.24
C VAL A 524 11.19 3.40 30.92
N ASP A 525 11.38 4.63 31.39
CA ASP A 525 10.28 5.49 31.85
C ASP A 525 9.78 6.34 30.68
N TYR A 526 8.47 6.38 30.49
CA TYR A 526 7.82 7.03 29.37
C TYR A 526 6.62 7.86 29.85
N ARG A 527 6.58 9.13 29.45
CA ARG A 527 5.41 9.99 29.60
C ARG A 527 4.93 10.43 28.23
N PRO A 528 3.78 9.92 27.76
CA PRO A 528 3.21 10.33 26.48
C PRO A 528 2.91 11.82 26.44
N ASP A 529 3.13 12.46 25.30
CA ASP A 529 2.70 13.83 25.01
C ASP A 529 1.60 13.82 23.93
N GLY A 530 0.39 13.41 24.32
CA GLY A 530 -0.75 13.29 23.40
C GLY A 530 -1.79 12.27 23.86
N ARG A 531 -2.75 11.97 22.98
CA ARG A 531 -3.82 10.98 23.21
C ARG A 531 -3.39 9.54 22.88
N PHE A 532 -2.17 9.36 22.39
CA PHE A 532 -1.66 8.10 21.89
C PHE A 532 -0.34 7.76 22.57
N ALA A 533 -0.09 6.47 22.78
CA ALA A 533 1.11 5.97 23.42
C ALA A 533 1.76 4.89 22.55
N ALA A 534 3.08 5.02 22.35
CA ALA A 534 3.91 4.02 21.71
C ALA A 534 5.26 4.02 22.41
N LEU A 535 5.68 2.83 22.86
CA LEU A 535 6.92 2.62 23.59
C LEU A 535 7.64 1.40 23.04
N ARG A 536 8.90 1.57 22.66
CA ARG A 536 9.78 0.50 22.19
C ARG A 536 11.07 0.47 23.01
N LEU A 537 11.55 -0.73 23.30
CA LEU A 537 12.88 -1.01 23.82
C LEU A 537 13.64 -1.95 22.85
N GLY A 538 14.74 -1.44 22.29
CA GLY A 538 15.71 -2.14 21.46
C GLY A 538 17.03 -2.34 22.19
N ILE A 539 17.72 -3.46 21.94
CA ILE A 539 19.08 -3.72 22.41
C ILE A 539 19.79 -4.55 21.33
N GLU A 540 20.87 -4.00 20.76
CA GLU A 540 21.63 -4.66 19.70
C GLU A 540 23.15 -4.44 19.85
N PRO A 541 24.01 -5.32 19.30
CA PRO A 541 25.45 -5.07 19.23
C PRO A 541 25.77 -3.78 18.48
N GLN A 542 26.71 -2.99 18.99
CA GLN A 542 27.19 -1.83 18.26
C GLN A 542 27.98 -2.31 17.04
N ALA A 543 27.43 -2.05 15.85
CA ALA A 543 28.03 -2.48 14.60
C ALA A 543 29.16 -1.53 14.13
N ASP A 544 30.16 -2.12 13.48
CA ASP A 544 31.24 -1.42 12.76
C ASP A 544 30.95 -1.51 11.25
N GLU A 545 30.40 -0.44 10.68
CA GLU A 545 29.99 -0.42 9.27
C GLU A 545 31.15 -0.63 8.29
N ASP A 546 32.37 -0.17 8.62
CA ASP A 546 33.52 -0.39 7.74
C ASP A 546 33.89 -1.88 7.71
N SER A 547 33.85 -2.55 8.87
CA SER A 547 34.02 -4.01 8.93
C SER A 547 32.95 -4.77 8.16
N LEU A 548 31.67 -4.35 8.26
CA LEU A 548 30.57 -4.96 7.50
C LEU A 548 30.78 -4.84 5.99
N LEU A 549 31.21 -3.68 5.51
CA LEU A 549 31.53 -3.45 4.10
C LEU A 549 32.70 -4.31 3.63
N GLU A 550 33.80 -4.35 4.39
CA GLU A 550 34.99 -5.15 4.04
C GLU A 550 34.66 -6.65 3.98
N GLN A 551 33.84 -7.15 4.90
CA GLN A 551 33.38 -8.53 4.91
C GLN A 551 32.53 -8.84 3.67
N ALA A 552 31.62 -7.95 3.28
CA ALA A 552 30.80 -8.10 2.09
C ALA A 552 31.65 -8.12 0.80
N VAL A 553 32.61 -7.20 0.67
CA VAL A 553 33.54 -7.15 -0.47
C VAL A 553 34.38 -8.43 -0.56
N LYS A 554 34.91 -8.92 0.57
CA LYS A 554 35.67 -10.16 0.63
C LYS A 554 34.82 -11.38 0.24
N ALA A 555 33.57 -11.43 0.68
CA ALA A 555 32.65 -12.49 0.31
C ALA A 555 32.35 -12.49 -1.19
N ALA A 556 32.06 -11.31 -1.77
CA ALA A 556 31.82 -11.15 -3.19
C ALA A 556 33.00 -11.61 -4.05
N ALA A 557 34.23 -11.23 -3.68
CA ALA A 557 35.45 -11.63 -4.39
C ALA A 557 35.71 -13.15 -4.38
N GLY A 558 35.15 -13.86 -3.38
CA GLY A 558 35.31 -15.31 -3.21
C GLY A 558 34.14 -16.15 -3.73
N ALA A 559 33.15 -15.54 -4.39
CA ALA A 559 31.94 -16.18 -4.90
C ALA A 559 31.90 -16.15 -6.44
N ASP A 560 31.15 -17.07 -7.05
CA ASP A 560 30.93 -17.08 -8.50
C ASP A 560 30.01 -15.94 -8.93
N VAL A 561 29.03 -15.63 -8.07
CA VAL A 561 28.04 -14.56 -8.22
C VAL A 561 27.82 -13.87 -6.87
N ALA A 562 27.69 -12.54 -6.91
CA ALA A 562 27.21 -11.76 -5.78
C ALA A 562 25.77 -11.32 -6.04
N ILE A 563 24.87 -11.62 -5.10
CA ILE A 563 23.47 -11.16 -5.12
C ILE A 563 23.33 -10.11 -4.03
N VAL A 564 23.18 -8.85 -4.42
CA VAL A 564 23.11 -7.70 -3.52
C VAL A 564 21.65 -7.28 -3.36
N VAL A 565 21.05 -7.54 -2.20
CA VAL A 565 19.66 -7.18 -1.86
C VAL A 565 19.66 -5.88 -1.05
N VAL A 566 19.17 -4.82 -1.68
CA VAL A 566 19.19 -3.44 -1.17
C VAL A 566 17.82 -2.81 -1.36
N GLY A 567 17.53 -1.73 -0.65
CA GLY A 567 16.28 -1.03 -0.84
C GLY A 567 15.87 -0.18 0.35
N SER A 568 14.56 -0.09 0.53
CA SER A 568 13.94 0.64 1.63
C SER A 568 14.06 -0.16 2.92
N ALA A 569 14.26 0.54 4.03
CA ALA A 569 14.20 -0.01 5.37
C ALA A 569 12.87 0.32 6.05
N ASP A 570 12.61 -0.31 7.20
CA ASP A 570 11.47 0.03 8.05
C ASP A 570 11.44 1.55 8.36
N GLY A 571 10.29 2.19 8.11
CA GLY A 571 10.12 3.64 8.25
C GLY A 571 10.68 4.50 7.10
N THR A 572 11.13 3.90 5.98
CA THR A 572 11.52 4.66 4.78
C THR A 572 10.30 5.07 3.95
N GLU A 573 9.34 4.17 3.79
CA GLU A 573 8.10 4.36 3.02
C GLU A 573 6.91 4.03 3.92
N SER A 574 6.04 5.02 4.17
CA SER A 574 4.95 4.90 5.14
C SER A 574 3.85 5.90 4.90
N GLU A 575 2.65 5.52 5.31
CA GLU A 575 1.61 6.48 5.69
C GLU A 575 2.12 7.47 6.76
N GLY A 576 1.68 8.72 6.65
CA GLY A 576 1.93 9.80 7.61
C GLY A 576 3.04 10.78 7.20
N TYR A 577 3.93 10.42 6.26
CA TYR A 577 4.99 11.30 5.76
C TYR A 577 5.49 10.89 4.37
N ASP A 578 5.91 11.88 3.58
CA ASP A 578 6.57 11.63 2.30
C ASP A 578 8.08 11.46 2.48
N ARG A 579 8.71 10.82 1.49
CA ARG A 579 10.17 10.72 1.43
C ARG A 579 10.79 12.07 1.14
N GLN A 580 11.97 12.30 1.72
CA GLN A 580 12.76 13.51 1.46
C GLN A 580 13.71 13.37 0.27
N THR A 581 14.01 12.13 -0.12
CA THR A 581 14.94 11.81 -1.19
C THR A 581 14.63 10.42 -1.77
N LEU A 582 15.08 10.18 -3.01
CA LEU A 582 15.08 8.90 -3.70
C LEU A 582 16.38 8.11 -3.48
N VAL A 583 17.36 8.66 -2.76
CA VAL A 583 18.63 7.97 -2.43
C VAL A 583 18.37 6.78 -1.51
N LEU A 584 19.05 5.66 -1.75
CA LEU A 584 18.99 4.49 -0.86
C LEU A 584 19.49 4.85 0.55
N PRO A 585 18.82 4.41 1.62
CA PRO A 585 19.25 4.72 2.98
C PRO A 585 20.61 4.10 3.31
N GLY A 586 21.35 4.75 4.22
CA GLY A 586 22.66 4.28 4.67
C GLY A 586 23.73 4.28 3.57
N ARG A 587 24.70 3.37 3.68
CA ARG A 587 25.83 3.25 2.73
C ARG A 587 25.58 2.25 1.60
N GLN A 588 24.32 1.99 1.24
CA GLN A 588 23.96 0.97 0.25
C GLN A 588 24.55 1.25 -1.15
N ASP A 589 24.53 2.50 -1.61
CA ASP A 589 25.17 2.87 -2.89
C ASP A 589 26.69 2.63 -2.90
N GLU A 590 27.36 2.80 -1.77
CA GLU A 590 28.79 2.48 -1.64
C GLU A 590 29.01 0.96 -1.66
N LEU A 591 28.21 0.22 -0.89
CA LEU A 591 28.24 -1.25 -0.82
C LEU A 591 28.13 -1.85 -2.23
N ILE A 592 27.15 -1.41 -3.03
CA ILE A 592 26.92 -1.95 -4.38
C ILE A 592 28.13 -1.71 -5.27
N ARG A 593 28.67 -0.48 -5.33
CA ARG A 593 29.85 -0.18 -6.16
C ARG A 593 31.07 -0.99 -5.75
N ARG A 594 31.30 -1.14 -4.44
CA ARG A 594 32.45 -1.90 -3.90
C ARG A 594 32.33 -3.40 -4.18
N VAL A 595 31.13 -3.96 -4.07
CA VAL A 595 30.84 -5.36 -4.42
C VAL A 595 30.98 -5.59 -5.92
N ALA A 596 30.40 -4.72 -6.75
CA ALA A 596 30.48 -4.82 -8.21
C ALA A 596 31.92 -4.72 -8.73
N ALA A 597 32.75 -3.88 -8.11
CA ALA A 597 34.18 -3.79 -8.40
C ALA A 597 34.96 -5.06 -8.00
N ALA A 598 34.52 -5.76 -6.95
CA ALA A 598 35.14 -6.99 -6.48
C ALA A 598 34.66 -8.24 -7.24
N ASN A 599 33.42 -8.24 -7.71
CA ASN A 599 32.83 -9.32 -8.49
C ASN A 599 32.01 -8.76 -9.68
N PRO A 600 32.48 -8.90 -10.93
CA PRO A 600 31.75 -8.39 -12.10
C PRO A 600 30.42 -9.12 -12.34
N ASN A 601 30.21 -10.32 -11.78
CA ASN A 601 28.96 -11.07 -11.83
C ASN A 601 28.04 -10.66 -10.66
N THR A 602 27.82 -9.36 -10.50
CA THR A 602 26.94 -8.80 -9.46
C THR A 602 25.53 -8.61 -10.01
N VAL A 603 24.55 -9.23 -9.33
CA VAL A 603 23.11 -9.01 -9.51
C VAL A 603 22.61 -8.14 -8.36
N VAL A 604 21.90 -7.06 -8.65
CA VAL A 604 21.27 -6.21 -7.62
C VAL A 604 19.76 -6.46 -7.60
N VAL A 605 19.25 -6.78 -6.42
CA VAL A 605 17.82 -6.96 -6.13
C VAL A 605 17.35 -5.75 -5.33
N VAL A 606 16.45 -4.96 -5.91
CA VAL A 606 15.94 -3.70 -5.34
C VAL A 606 14.58 -3.94 -4.67
N ASN A 607 14.59 -3.95 -3.34
CA ASN A 607 13.44 -4.16 -2.46
C ASN A 607 12.93 -2.82 -1.90
N SER A 608 12.23 -2.06 -2.74
CA SER A 608 11.61 -0.77 -2.41
C SER A 608 10.19 -0.70 -2.98
N GLY A 609 9.24 -0.10 -2.27
CA GLY A 609 7.88 0.09 -2.77
C GLY A 609 7.83 1.16 -3.86
N MET A 610 8.70 2.15 -3.79
CA MET A 610 8.74 3.29 -4.70
C MET A 610 10.10 3.44 -5.39
N PRO A 611 10.19 4.24 -6.47
CA PRO A 611 11.45 4.47 -7.18
C PRO A 611 12.60 4.86 -6.26
N VAL A 612 13.80 4.36 -6.52
CA VAL A 612 15.06 4.76 -5.88
C VAL A 612 16.08 5.10 -6.94
N LEU A 613 17.05 5.97 -6.63
CA LEU A 613 18.15 6.25 -7.53
C LEU A 613 19.08 5.04 -7.65
N MET A 614 19.63 4.83 -8.85
CA MET A 614 20.58 3.74 -9.12
C MET A 614 21.83 4.30 -9.83
N PRO A 615 22.65 5.13 -9.15
CA PRO A 615 23.84 5.72 -9.76
C PRO A 615 24.91 4.68 -10.14
N TRP A 616 24.77 3.45 -9.68
CA TRP A 616 25.60 2.27 -9.93
C TRP A 616 25.01 1.33 -11.00
N ALA A 617 23.89 1.70 -11.65
CA ALA A 617 23.19 0.82 -12.58
C ALA A 617 24.10 0.32 -13.74
N ASP A 618 25.11 1.11 -14.12
CA ASP A 618 26.08 0.75 -15.17
C ASP A 618 27.22 -0.14 -14.71
N ASP A 619 27.42 -0.29 -13.40
CA ASP A 619 28.51 -1.07 -12.82
C ASP A 619 28.13 -2.55 -12.61
N VAL A 620 26.84 -2.90 -12.73
CA VAL A 620 26.30 -4.22 -12.35
C VAL A 620 25.78 -5.02 -13.56
N SER A 621 25.75 -6.35 -13.41
CA SER A 621 25.35 -7.27 -14.50
C SER A 621 23.86 -7.30 -14.74
N ALA A 622 23.08 -7.30 -13.66
CA ALA A 622 21.64 -7.39 -13.72
C ALA A 622 20.99 -6.62 -12.56
N ILE A 623 19.79 -6.12 -12.80
CA ILE A 623 18.99 -5.38 -11.83
C ILE A 623 17.57 -5.95 -11.84
N LEU A 624 17.08 -6.37 -10.68
CA LEU A 624 15.73 -6.89 -10.48
C LEU A 624 14.99 -6.03 -9.44
N GLN A 625 13.88 -5.40 -9.84
CA GLN A 625 12.97 -4.71 -8.92
C GLN A 625 11.97 -5.71 -8.35
N VAL A 626 11.88 -5.80 -7.01
CA VAL A 626 11.04 -6.80 -6.32
C VAL A 626 9.98 -6.19 -5.41
N TRP A 627 9.87 -4.85 -5.37
CA TRP A 627 8.84 -4.13 -4.62
C TRP A 627 8.83 -4.45 -3.13
N PHE A 628 7.66 -4.37 -2.48
CA PHE A 628 7.36 -5.05 -1.21
C PHE A 628 6.52 -6.30 -1.51
N PRO A 629 7.14 -7.48 -1.61
CA PRO A 629 6.50 -8.65 -2.21
C PRO A 629 5.70 -9.54 -1.25
N GLY A 630 5.45 -9.09 -0.02
CA GLY A 630 4.75 -9.89 0.98
C GLY A 630 5.54 -11.12 1.42
N GLN A 631 4.86 -12.10 2.00
CA GLN A 631 5.51 -13.23 2.68
C GLN A 631 6.21 -14.22 1.74
N ALA A 632 5.87 -14.25 0.45
CA ALA A 632 6.41 -15.21 -0.50
C ALA A 632 7.73 -14.76 -1.18
N PHE A 633 8.32 -13.66 -0.74
CA PHE A 633 9.49 -13.04 -1.37
C PHE A 633 10.63 -14.02 -1.65
N GLY A 634 11.12 -14.74 -0.63
CA GLY A 634 12.32 -15.56 -0.76
C GLY A 634 12.17 -16.65 -1.82
N GLU A 635 11.03 -17.33 -1.81
CA GLU A 635 10.70 -18.38 -2.78
C GLU A 635 10.51 -17.82 -4.20
N ALA A 636 9.77 -16.72 -4.34
CA ALA A 636 9.58 -16.05 -5.62
C ALA A 636 10.91 -15.54 -6.20
N LEU A 637 11.80 -15.03 -5.34
CA LEU A 637 13.12 -14.54 -5.74
C LEU A 637 14.00 -15.69 -6.22
N ALA A 638 14.02 -16.81 -5.48
CA ALA A 638 14.75 -17.99 -5.88
C ALA A 638 14.28 -18.52 -7.25
N ASP A 639 12.97 -18.60 -7.49
CA ASP A 639 12.44 -19.03 -8.78
C ASP A 639 12.82 -18.11 -9.93
N ALA A 640 12.72 -16.79 -9.71
CA ALA A 640 13.06 -15.80 -10.70
C ALA A 640 14.55 -15.85 -11.03
N LEU A 641 15.42 -15.95 -10.02
CA LEU A 641 16.86 -16.11 -10.21
C LEU A 641 17.19 -17.40 -10.94
N ALA A 642 16.56 -18.52 -10.58
CA ALA A 642 16.77 -19.83 -11.20
C ALA A 642 16.19 -19.96 -12.62
N GLY A 643 15.32 -19.01 -13.00
CA GLY A 643 14.60 -19.05 -14.27
C GLY A 643 13.55 -20.14 -14.33
N ILE A 644 13.05 -20.58 -13.17
CA ILE A 644 11.85 -21.44 -13.01
C ILE A 644 10.62 -20.63 -13.42
N VAL A 645 10.56 -19.37 -12.98
CA VAL A 645 9.57 -18.38 -13.41
C VAL A 645 10.27 -17.24 -14.14
N GLU A 646 9.56 -16.63 -15.08
CA GLU A 646 10.04 -15.43 -15.75
C GLU A 646 9.71 -14.19 -14.90
N PRO A 647 10.67 -13.28 -14.64
CA PRO A 647 10.42 -11.98 -14.00
C PRO A 647 9.75 -11.03 -15.00
N GLY A 648 8.56 -11.43 -15.46
CA GLY A 648 7.81 -10.84 -16.58
C GLY A 648 6.93 -9.65 -16.20
N GLY A 649 7.20 -9.00 -15.07
CA GLY A 649 6.54 -7.74 -14.68
C GLY A 649 6.96 -6.58 -15.58
N ARG A 650 6.20 -5.49 -15.53
CA ARG A 650 6.49 -4.22 -16.23
C ARG A 650 6.31 -3.07 -15.25
N LEU A 651 7.20 -2.09 -15.29
CA LEU A 651 7.16 -0.94 -14.40
C LEU A 651 5.81 -0.21 -14.48
N PRO A 652 5.06 -0.10 -13.37
CA PRO A 652 3.83 0.69 -13.33
C PRO A 652 4.10 2.18 -13.01
N VAL A 653 5.35 2.53 -12.78
CA VAL A 653 5.84 3.89 -12.47
C VAL A 653 7.18 4.12 -13.15
N SER A 654 7.47 5.35 -13.55
CA SER A 654 8.73 5.75 -14.19
C SER A 654 9.84 5.93 -13.15
N LEU A 655 11.06 5.46 -13.43
CA LEU A 655 12.21 5.56 -12.53
C LEU A 655 13.16 6.67 -13.03
N PRO A 656 13.32 7.79 -12.30
CA PRO A 656 14.23 8.87 -12.69
C PRO A 656 15.71 8.42 -12.62
N ARG A 657 16.58 9.08 -13.41
CA ARG A 657 18.03 8.89 -13.31
C ARG A 657 18.62 9.74 -12.19
N VAL A 658 18.17 10.98 -12.07
CA VAL A 658 18.38 11.85 -10.91
C VAL A 658 17.05 12.46 -10.49
N GLU A 659 16.93 12.89 -9.23
CA GLU A 659 15.68 13.48 -8.70
C GLU A 659 15.14 14.63 -9.56
N ALA A 660 16.03 15.49 -10.06
CA ALA A 660 15.68 16.64 -10.88
C ALA A 660 15.04 16.28 -12.24
N ASP A 661 15.16 15.01 -12.69
CA ASP A 661 14.50 14.55 -13.91
C ASP A 661 13.00 14.30 -13.71
N SER A 662 12.55 14.11 -12.46
CA SER A 662 11.14 13.82 -12.18
C SER A 662 10.25 14.99 -12.58
N PRO A 663 9.24 14.80 -13.46
CA PRO A 663 8.31 15.87 -13.85
C PRO A 663 7.61 16.51 -12.66
N VAL A 664 7.33 15.71 -11.63
CA VAL A 664 6.84 16.16 -10.34
C VAL A 664 7.70 15.51 -9.26
N LEU A 665 8.68 16.24 -8.72
CA LEU A 665 9.56 15.69 -7.70
C LEU A 665 8.91 15.66 -6.32
N GLY A 666 8.36 16.78 -5.84
CA GLY A 666 7.76 16.89 -4.51
C GLY A 666 6.29 17.29 -4.55
N ALA A 667 5.56 16.95 -3.48
CA ALA A 667 4.16 17.33 -3.29
C ALA A 667 3.97 18.11 -1.98
N HIS A 668 4.78 19.14 -1.76
CA HIS A 668 4.72 19.94 -0.53
C HIS A 668 3.70 21.07 -0.66
N PRO A 669 2.72 21.17 0.26
CA PRO A 669 1.80 22.30 0.28
C PRO A 669 2.51 23.63 0.60
N GLU A 670 2.17 24.69 -0.13
CA GLU A 670 2.61 26.05 0.12
C GLU A 670 1.45 26.89 0.65
N ALA A 671 1.62 27.48 1.83
CA ALA A 671 0.57 28.24 2.53
C ALA A 671 -0.79 27.48 2.61
N GLY A 672 -0.72 26.16 2.81
CA GLY A 672 -1.88 25.27 2.90
C GLY A 672 -2.46 24.82 1.55
N ASN A 673 -1.92 25.26 0.40
CA ASN A 673 -2.37 24.80 -0.91
C ASN A 673 -1.34 23.86 -1.54
N LEU A 674 -1.82 22.74 -2.10
CA LEU A 674 -1.02 21.90 -2.98
C LEU A 674 -1.50 22.10 -4.41
N VAL A 675 -0.72 22.79 -5.24
CA VAL A 675 -1.09 23.13 -6.62
C VAL A 675 -0.64 22.05 -7.59
N TYR A 676 -1.56 21.63 -8.47
CA TYR A 676 -1.33 20.60 -9.50
C TYR A 676 -1.00 21.28 -10.83
N GLU A 677 0.10 22.04 -10.85
CA GLU A 677 0.52 22.88 -11.97
C GLU A 677 0.90 22.08 -13.22
N GLU A 678 1.35 20.84 -13.04
CA GLU A 678 1.67 19.90 -14.13
C GLU A 678 0.45 19.48 -14.94
N GLY A 679 -0.75 19.69 -14.40
CA GLY A 679 -2.01 19.27 -15.02
C GLY A 679 -2.03 17.77 -15.33
N LEU A 680 -2.05 17.42 -16.62
CA LEU A 680 -2.11 16.01 -17.07
C LEU A 680 -0.72 15.36 -17.18
N LEU A 681 0.37 16.09 -16.94
CA LEU A 681 1.74 15.69 -17.25
C LEU A 681 2.44 14.96 -16.08
N VAL A 682 1.72 14.01 -15.47
CA VAL A 682 2.23 13.14 -14.39
C VAL A 682 2.94 11.91 -14.96
N GLY A 683 4.05 11.50 -14.32
CA GLY A 683 4.78 10.28 -14.68
C GLY A 683 5.34 10.34 -16.10
N TYR A 684 5.23 9.24 -16.86
CA TYR A 684 5.71 9.18 -18.25
C TYR A 684 5.13 10.28 -19.15
N ARG A 685 3.91 10.76 -18.88
CA ARG A 685 3.29 11.86 -19.64
C ARG A 685 4.13 13.14 -19.54
N GLY A 686 4.71 13.41 -18.38
CA GLY A 686 5.63 14.53 -18.16
C GLY A 686 7.00 14.30 -18.78
N TYR A 687 7.56 13.09 -18.64
CA TYR A 687 8.84 12.75 -19.28
C TYR A 687 8.78 12.90 -20.81
N ASP A 688 7.67 12.48 -21.43
CA ASP A 688 7.41 12.66 -22.87
C ASP A 688 7.47 14.12 -23.32
N ARG A 689 7.05 15.05 -22.46
CA ARG A 689 6.96 16.49 -22.79
C ARG A 689 8.19 17.28 -22.43
N HIS A 690 8.84 16.98 -21.31
CA HIS A 690 9.94 17.78 -20.79
C HIS A 690 11.32 17.31 -21.26
N GLY A 691 11.42 16.09 -21.80
CA GLY A 691 12.61 15.60 -22.48
C GLY A 691 13.74 14.94 -21.68
N PRO A 692 13.83 14.94 -20.32
CA PRO A 692 14.79 14.06 -19.65
C PRO A 692 14.35 12.60 -19.83
N GLU A 693 15.27 11.72 -20.20
CA GLU A 693 14.97 10.30 -20.32
C GLU A 693 15.08 9.65 -18.94
N PRO A 694 14.00 9.00 -18.43
CA PRO A 694 14.08 8.27 -17.17
C PRO A 694 15.14 7.17 -17.27
N LEU A 695 15.68 6.73 -16.12
CA LEU A 695 16.59 5.59 -16.09
C LEU A 695 15.89 4.33 -16.62
N PHE A 696 14.64 4.12 -16.19
CA PHE A 696 13.74 3.11 -16.75
C PHE A 696 12.34 3.71 -16.89
N CYS A 697 11.75 3.58 -18.07
CA CYS A 697 10.47 4.19 -18.40
C CYS A 697 9.25 3.37 -17.91
N PHE A 698 8.09 4.02 -17.82
CA PHE A 698 6.81 3.34 -17.62
C PHE A 698 6.61 2.17 -18.60
N GLY A 699 6.12 1.06 -18.09
CA GLY A 699 5.92 -0.17 -18.84
C GLY A 699 7.20 -0.93 -19.17
N HIS A 700 8.40 -0.47 -18.78
CA HIS A 700 9.64 -1.20 -19.03
C HIS A 700 9.74 -2.45 -18.16
N GLY A 701 10.27 -3.53 -18.74
CA GLY A 701 10.57 -4.77 -18.04
C GLY A 701 11.02 -5.82 -19.04
N LEU A 702 12.12 -6.49 -18.72
CA LEU A 702 12.67 -7.56 -19.53
C LEU A 702 12.01 -8.90 -19.16
N GLY A 703 12.40 -9.94 -19.88
CA GLY A 703 12.07 -11.33 -19.58
C GLY A 703 13.29 -12.20 -19.85
N TYR A 704 13.11 -13.52 -19.82
CA TYR A 704 14.14 -14.48 -20.22
C TYR A 704 13.96 -15.00 -21.64
N THR A 705 12.98 -14.46 -22.36
CA THR A 705 12.83 -14.70 -23.80
C THR A 705 12.68 -13.38 -24.58
N ASP A 706 12.88 -13.46 -25.89
CA ASP A 706 12.77 -12.35 -26.82
C ASP A 706 11.43 -12.35 -27.52
N TRP A 707 10.95 -11.16 -27.87
CA TRP A 707 9.68 -10.96 -28.56
C TRP A 707 9.85 -10.06 -29.77
N THR A 708 9.21 -10.44 -30.87
CA THR A 708 9.09 -9.64 -32.09
C THR A 708 7.65 -9.19 -32.29
N TYR A 709 7.48 -7.94 -32.71
CA TYR A 709 6.17 -7.34 -32.98
C TYR A 709 6.02 -7.31 -34.50
N GLU A 710 5.10 -8.12 -35.03
CA GLU A 710 5.05 -8.42 -36.46
C GLU A 710 3.95 -7.64 -37.21
N ALA A 711 2.79 -7.41 -36.58
CA ALA A 711 1.66 -6.71 -37.22
C ALA A 711 0.74 -6.04 -36.20
N ILE A 712 0.09 -4.95 -36.62
CA ILE A 712 -0.99 -4.27 -35.91
C ILE A 712 -2.15 -4.03 -36.87
N ASP A 713 -3.34 -4.47 -36.49
CA ASP A 713 -4.59 -4.23 -37.21
C ASP A 713 -5.53 -3.47 -36.27
N ALA A 714 -6.10 -2.35 -36.72
CA ALA A 714 -7.02 -1.54 -35.93
C ALA A 714 -8.25 -1.17 -36.76
N ALA A 715 -9.44 -1.33 -36.20
CA ALA A 715 -10.68 -0.97 -36.86
C ALA A 715 -11.75 -0.54 -35.84
N TRP A 716 -12.60 0.41 -36.25
CA TRP A 716 -13.79 0.77 -35.47
C TRP A 716 -14.76 -0.41 -35.42
N ALA A 717 -15.27 -0.71 -34.23
CA ALA A 717 -16.32 -1.68 -33.96
C ALA A 717 -17.41 -0.99 -33.12
N GLY A 718 -18.38 -0.38 -33.80
CA GLY A 718 -19.29 0.55 -33.13
C GLY A 718 -18.58 1.87 -32.81
N GLU A 719 -18.62 2.28 -31.54
CA GLU A 719 -17.97 3.50 -31.05
C GLU A 719 -16.56 3.24 -30.49
N ASP A 720 -16.17 1.98 -30.32
CA ASP A 720 -14.86 1.58 -29.83
C ASP A 720 -13.93 1.20 -31.00
N VAL A 721 -12.62 1.12 -30.73
CA VAL A 721 -11.64 0.61 -31.68
C VAL A 721 -11.10 -0.73 -31.20
N GLU A 722 -11.31 -1.77 -32.01
CA GLU A 722 -10.72 -3.09 -31.81
C GLU A 722 -9.33 -3.13 -32.46
N VAL A 723 -8.34 -3.55 -31.67
CA VAL A 723 -6.93 -3.58 -32.07
C VAL A 723 -6.38 -4.97 -31.82
N ASN A 724 -5.75 -5.55 -32.85
CA ASN A 724 -5.08 -6.84 -32.77
C ASN A 724 -3.59 -6.64 -33.07
N VAL A 725 -2.74 -6.98 -32.11
CA VAL A 725 -1.29 -6.94 -32.27
C VAL A 725 -0.77 -8.37 -32.34
N THR A 726 -0.12 -8.70 -33.45
CA THR A 726 0.52 -10.02 -33.62
C THR A 726 1.96 -9.92 -33.12
N VAL A 727 2.29 -10.74 -32.13
CA VAL A 727 3.64 -10.89 -31.59
C VAL A 727 4.11 -12.33 -31.72
N ARG A 728 5.42 -12.51 -31.78
CA ARG A 728 6.05 -13.83 -31.80
C ARG A 728 7.11 -13.89 -30.71
N ASN A 729 7.07 -14.97 -29.92
CA ASN A 729 8.20 -15.31 -29.05
C ASN A 729 9.35 -15.76 -29.95
N SER A 730 10.35 -14.90 -30.10
CA SER A 730 11.51 -15.11 -30.98
C SER A 730 12.72 -15.66 -30.23
N GLY A 731 12.61 -15.87 -28.91
CA GLY A 731 13.66 -16.47 -28.11
C GLY A 731 13.59 -18.00 -28.08
N THR A 732 14.26 -18.58 -27.09
CA THR A 732 14.47 -20.02 -26.96
C THR A 732 13.71 -20.66 -25.80
N ARG A 733 12.86 -19.90 -25.11
CA ARG A 733 12.11 -20.36 -23.93
C ARG A 733 10.66 -19.90 -24.03
N ALA A 734 9.74 -20.65 -23.45
CA ALA A 734 8.38 -20.15 -23.23
C ALA A 734 8.45 -18.88 -22.37
N GLY A 735 7.53 -17.96 -22.60
CA GLY A 735 7.48 -16.73 -21.81
C GLY A 735 6.20 -15.96 -21.99
N ARG A 736 6.15 -14.79 -21.36
CA ARG A 736 5.05 -13.83 -21.46
C ARG A 736 5.49 -12.48 -22.00
N GLU A 737 4.63 -11.88 -22.81
CA GLU A 737 4.70 -10.47 -23.18
C GLU A 737 3.49 -9.68 -22.68
N VAL A 738 3.72 -8.42 -22.35
CA VAL A 738 2.67 -7.42 -22.10
C VAL A 738 2.70 -6.45 -23.26
N VAL A 739 1.73 -6.57 -24.17
CA VAL A 739 1.55 -5.65 -25.28
C VAL A 739 0.85 -4.40 -24.75
N GLN A 740 1.52 -3.25 -24.87
CA GLN A 740 1.01 -1.96 -24.46
C GLN A 740 0.62 -1.14 -25.68
N LEU A 741 -0.57 -0.54 -25.65
CA LEU A 741 -1.10 0.27 -26.73
C LEU A 741 -1.28 1.71 -26.23
N TYR A 742 -0.62 2.65 -26.90
CA TYR A 742 -0.68 4.07 -26.60
C TYR A 742 -1.42 4.83 -27.70
N LEU A 743 -2.21 5.82 -27.32
CA LEU A 743 -2.96 6.70 -28.20
C LEU A 743 -2.28 8.07 -28.25
N GLU A 744 -1.97 8.56 -29.46
CA GLU A 744 -1.56 9.93 -29.74
C GLU A 744 -2.71 10.69 -30.39
N GLU A 745 -2.98 11.89 -29.89
CA GLU A 745 -4.04 12.77 -30.39
C GLU A 745 -3.62 13.46 -31.71
N PRO A 746 -4.58 13.95 -32.52
CA PRO A 746 -4.29 14.61 -33.79
C PRO A 746 -3.55 15.95 -33.64
N GLU A 747 -3.76 16.63 -32.50
CA GLU A 747 -3.20 17.95 -32.19
C GLU A 747 -2.08 17.82 -31.15
N ASP A 748 -0.95 18.47 -31.41
CA ASP A 748 0.15 18.54 -30.45
C ASP A 748 -0.04 19.72 -29.49
N ASP A 749 -0.90 19.53 -28.49
CA ASP A 749 -1.07 20.46 -27.36
C ASP A 749 -0.02 20.17 -26.28
N ALA A 750 0.86 21.15 -26.02
CA ALA A 750 1.93 21.05 -25.02
C ALA A 750 1.41 20.86 -23.58
N ALA A 751 0.17 21.25 -23.29
CA ALA A 751 -0.47 21.05 -21.99
C ALA A 751 -1.14 19.66 -21.83
N ARG A 752 -1.11 18.83 -22.88
CA ARG A 752 -1.64 17.46 -22.88
C ARG A 752 -0.53 16.44 -23.07
N PRO A 753 -0.74 15.18 -22.67
CA PRO A 753 0.25 14.12 -22.90
C PRO A 753 0.51 13.92 -24.40
N LEU A 754 1.77 13.66 -24.78
CA LEU A 754 2.11 13.30 -26.17
C LEU A 754 1.42 12.01 -26.60
N ARG A 755 1.36 11.07 -25.66
CA ARG A 755 0.69 9.78 -25.79
C ARG A 755 0.13 9.39 -24.42
N ALA A 756 -0.94 8.62 -24.42
CA ALA A 756 -1.50 8.02 -23.22
C ALA A 756 -1.76 6.53 -23.43
N LEU A 757 -1.55 5.71 -22.40
CA LEU A 757 -1.93 4.30 -22.42
C LEU A 757 -3.43 4.20 -22.67
N ALA A 758 -3.81 3.43 -23.69
CA ALA A 758 -5.19 3.29 -24.16
C ALA A 758 -5.72 1.87 -23.97
N ALA A 759 -4.85 0.86 -24.05
CA ALA A 759 -5.16 -0.53 -23.73
C ALA A 759 -3.87 -1.32 -23.45
N PHE A 760 -3.99 -2.47 -22.81
CA PHE A 760 -2.91 -3.45 -22.71
C PHE A 760 -3.46 -4.87 -22.66
N ALA A 761 -2.64 -5.84 -23.07
CA ALA A 761 -2.99 -7.24 -23.04
C ALA A 761 -1.74 -8.10 -22.80
N SER A 762 -1.93 -9.19 -22.07
CA SER A 762 -0.90 -10.17 -21.78
C SER A 762 -1.05 -11.40 -22.65
N VAL A 763 0.05 -11.89 -23.20
CA VAL A 763 0.07 -13.13 -24.00
C VAL A 763 1.23 -14.02 -23.58
N GLY A 764 0.99 -15.33 -23.53
CA GLY A 764 2.02 -16.35 -23.38
C GLY A 764 2.24 -17.08 -24.70
N ALA A 765 3.47 -17.51 -24.98
CA ALA A 765 3.78 -18.28 -26.18
C ALA A 765 5.01 -19.16 -26.00
N GLU A 766 5.01 -20.32 -26.65
CA GLU A 766 6.17 -21.20 -26.78
C GLU A 766 7.23 -20.60 -27.73
N PRO A 767 8.50 -21.07 -27.70
CA PRO A 767 9.54 -20.61 -28.63
C PRO A 767 9.11 -20.70 -30.09
N GLY A 768 9.20 -19.58 -30.80
CA GLY A 768 8.81 -19.45 -32.20
C GLY A 768 7.31 -19.31 -32.45
N GLU A 769 6.44 -19.46 -31.44
CA GLU A 769 5.00 -19.34 -31.61
C GLU A 769 4.56 -17.89 -31.87
N ARG A 770 3.56 -17.74 -32.75
CA ARG A 770 2.87 -16.47 -33.04
C ARG A 770 1.56 -16.42 -32.28
N VAL A 771 1.34 -15.33 -31.56
CA VAL A 771 0.11 -15.10 -30.79
C VAL A 771 -0.43 -13.69 -31.06
N ARG A 772 -1.73 -13.53 -30.87
CA ARG A 772 -2.44 -12.26 -31.09
C ARG A 772 -2.92 -11.70 -29.76
N ALA A 773 -2.49 -10.49 -29.44
CA ALA A 773 -3.03 -9.70 -28.36
C ALA A 773 -4.25 -8.91 -28.86
N SER A 774 -5.44 -9.23 -28.36
CA SER A 774 -6.69 -8.51 -28.63
C SER A 774 -6.89 -7.41 -27.59
N LEU A 775 -7.14 -6.19 -28.06
CA LEU A 775 -7.23 -4.98 -27.27
C LEU A 775 -8.45 -4.16 -27.73
N THR A 776 -9.15 -3.54 -26.80
CA THR A 776 -10.24 -2.60 -27.10
C THR A 776 -9.85 -1.22 -26.59
N VAL A 777 -9.88 -0.21 -27.45
CA VAL A 777 -9.76 1.19 -27.07
C VAL A 777 -11.16 1.78 -26.98
N PRO A 778 -11.64 2.12 -25.78
CA PRO A 778 -13.00 2.61 -25.61
C PRO A 778 -13.18 4.00 -26.23
N ALA A 779 -14.40 4.31 -26.67
CA ALA A 779 -14.78 5.61 -27.25
C ALA A 779 -14.34 6.80 -26.38
N ARG A 780 -14.42 6.65 -25.04
CA ARG A 780 -13.99 7.66 -24.06
C ARG A 780 -12.53 8.07 -24.22
N SER A 781 -11.64 7.19 -24.70
CA SER A 781 -10.22 7.51 -24.92
C SER A 781 -10.00 8.57 -26.00
N PHE A 782 -10.98 8.81 -26.86
CA PHE A 782 -10.93 9.85 -27.91
C PHE A 782 -11.59 11.17 -27.48
N ALA A 783 -12.13 11.24 -26.26
CA ALA A 783 -12.80 12.41 -25.73
C ALA A 783 -11.93 13.22 -24.76
N ARG A 784 -12.13 14.54 -24.74
CA ARG A 784 -11.57 15.47 -23.76
C ARG A 784 -12.69 15.96 -22.85
N TYR A 785 -12.39 16.24 -21.58
CA TYR A 785 -13.37 16.85 -20.69
C TYR A 785 -13.37 18.37 -20.88
N ASP A 786 -14.50 18.92 -21.29
CA ASP A 786 -14.69 20.35 -21.46
C ASP A 786 -15.31 20.97 -20.20
N GLU A 787 -14.56 21.82 -19.50
CA GLU A 787 -14.99 22.39 -18.22
C GLU A 787 -16.15 23.38 -18.36
N ALA A 788 -16.27 24.04 -19.51
CA ALA A 788 -17.29 25.05 -19.75
C ALA A 788 -18.69 24.43 -19.91
N SER A 789 -18.79 23.37 -20.70
CA SER A 789 -20.01 22.58 -20.88
C SER A 789 -20.22 21.52 -19.80
N ARG A 790 -19.16 21.12 -19.08
CA ARG A 790 -19.14 19.98 -18.14
C ARG A 790 -19.47 18.65 -18.84
N GLU A 791 -19.05 18.51 -20.09
CA GLU A 791 -19.31 17.33 -20.93
C GLU A 791 -18.00 16.76 -21.47
N TRP A 792 -18.05 15.49 -21.86
CA TRP A 792 -16.98 14.85 -22.60
C TRP A 792 -17.20 15.03 -24.10
N LEU A 793 -16.25 15.67 -24.77
CA LEU A 793 -16.34 15.99 -26.20
C LEU A 793 -15.30 15.18 -26.97
N SER A 794 -15.76 14.42 -27.96
CA SER A 794 -14.88 13.74 -28.89
C SER A 794 -14.33 14.71 -29.93
N HIS A 795 -13.05 14.57 -30.29
CA HIS A 795 -12.39 15.45 -31.24
C HIS A 795 -12.15 14.74 -32.56
N ALA A 796 -12.81 15.17 -33.63
CA ALA A 796 -12.59 14.59 -34.95
C ALA A 796 -11.13 14.78 -35.39
N GLY A 797 -10.55 13.76 -36.01
CA GLY A 797 -9.17 13.80 -36.45
C GLY A 797 -8.55 12.42 -36.68
N THR A 798 -7.27 12.43 -37.05
CA THR A 798 -6.49 11.21 -37.24
C THR A 798 -5.67 10.94 -36.00
N TYR A 799 -6.00 9.87 -35.30
CA TYR A 799 -5.29 9.42 -34.12
C TYR A 799 -4.25 8.37 -34.50
N THR A 800 -3.12 8.34 -33.80
CA THR A 800 -2.09 7.31 -33.98
C THR A 800 -2.10 6.35 -32.79
N LEU A 801 -2.31 5.08 -33.08
CA LEU A 801 -2.17 3.97 -32.14
C LEU A 801 -0.75 3.44 -32.23
N ARG A 802 -0.03 3.36 -31.11
CA ARG A 802 1.33 2.82 -31.03
C ARG A 802 1.37 1.60 -30.12
N ALA A 803 1.78 0.46 -30.67
CA ALA A 803 1.95 -0.77 -29.90
C ALA A 803 3.43 -1.03 -29.61
N GLY A 804 3.73 -1.44 -28.38
CA GLY A 804 5.09 -1.64 -27.91
C GLY A 804 5.20 -2.50 -26.66
N ARG A 805 6.44 -2.57 -26.15
CA ARG A 805 6.80 -3.26 -24.89
C ARG A 805 6.81 -2.32 -23.69
N SER A 806 6.99 -1.03 -23.93
CA SER A 806 7.04 0.04 -22.91
C SER A 806 6.63 1.37 -23.55
N SER A 807 6.55 2.44 -22.76
CA SER A 807 6.31 3.80 -23.27
C SER A 807 7.42 4.35 -24.17
N ARG A 808 8.59 3.69 -24.20
CA ARG A 808 9.75 4.07 -25.03
C ARG A 808 10.15 3.02 -26.08
N ASP A 809 9.70 1.78 -25.97
CA ASP A 809 9.90 0.73 -26.98
C ASP A 809 8.61 0.48 -27.77
N LEU A 810 8.31 1.43 -28.67
CA LEU A 810 7.10 1.45 -29.51
C LEU A 810 7.46 0.99 -30.93
N ARG A 811 6.99 -0.21 -31.28
CA ARG A 811 7.50 -0.96 -32.45
C ARG A 811 6.57 -0.92 -33.65
N LEU A 812 5.28 -0.79 -33.40
CA LEU A 812 4.25 -0.79 -34.43
C LEU A 812 3.35 0.43 -34.26
N ASN A 813 2.76 0.88 -35.37
CA ASN A 813 1.74 1.91 -35.33
C ASN A 813 0.63 1.65 -36.35
N SER A 814 -0.55 2.18 -36.06
CA SER A 814 -1.71 2.21 -36.94
C SER A 814 -2.43 3.54 -36.78
N GLN A 815 -3.19 3.97 -37.78
CA GLN A 815 -3.98 5.21 -37.73
C GLN A 815 -5.46 4.89 -37.80
N VAL A 816 -6.24 5.61 -37.00
CA VAL A 816 -7.71 5.58 -37.04
C VAL A 816 -8.24 7.00 -37.18
N VAL A 817 -9.30 7.15 -37.97
CA VAL A 817 -9.94 8.44 -38.21
C VAL A 817 -11.26 8.45 -37.47
N LEU A 818 -11.39 9.37 -36.51
CA LEU A 818 -12.66 9.72 -35.89
C LEU A 818 -13.28 10.87 -36.70
N ARG A 819 -14.52 10.71 -37.14
CA ARG A 819 -15.21 11.64 -38.04
C ARG A 819 -16.25 12.48 -37.35
#